data_AF-A0A1V6Q0E9-F1
#
_entry.id   AF-A0A1V6Q0E9-F1
#
_cell.length_a   1.000
_cell.length_b   1.000
_cell.length_c   1.000
_cell.angle_alpha   90.00
_cell.angle_beta   90.00
_cell.angle_gamma   90.00
#
_symmetry.space_group_name_H-M   'P 1'
#
loop_
_entity.id
_entity.type
_entity.pdbx_description
1 polymer ?
#
loop_
_entity_poly.entity_id
_entity_poly.type
_entity_poly.pdbx_seq_one_letter_code
_entity_poly.pdbx_strand_id
1 'polypeptide(L)'
;MYLKKLLASAAALSGCVWAQSQAGIEDLDGPGNDLYEKDLSECPGYKATKHWETRSGFYAELSLAGPACNVFGTDLPDLKLEVEYQTNDRLHVKILDTNNTVYQVPDSVFPRPGFGQWCSRKDAKLKFDFNADPFSFTVSRTDTGEVIFDTTGNNLVFESQYVYLKTHLPQNPHLYGLGEHSDAFMLNTTNYTRTIYTRDAYGTPQGENLYGAHPIYFDHRQDGTHGVFLLNSNGMDIFIDNQGGQYLEYNIIGGVLDFYFIAGPSPRDVAIQYAEITQLPLMTPYWGLGYHQCKYGYQDVYEVAAVTANYSSNDIPLETIWTDIDYMDRRRIFTIDPERFPANLYKDLVDTIHARDQHYIVMVDPAVFYKESNPALDAGLKYDTFMKEENGTEYQGVVWSGPSYFPDWFHPASQQYWSEQFLEFFDGRKGPDIDALWIDMNEPANFFNRPYPGNNTTPEKFAEVDGDPPKPPPVRAGPDAPVPGFPSSLQPNFVSTNPNEKRAAAVIQRREPRTRSRRNLGAGHWRSAKPHWAPSSAGWQHGRQTGSGCGPDECKGFPNRELIRPPYMIQNGAGPTLADSTADTDLVQSGGYVQYDTHNIYGAMMSSHSHNAMRARRPDDRALVITRSTFAGSGKDVSHWLGGMNAPGDNVSGWLWYRISISQILQFASLYQIPVVGPDVCGFGGNVTETLCARWAALGSFYTFFRNHAEIFANPQEFYRWPTVAEAARKGISIRYQLLDYIYTAIYKQNQTGTPALNPLFFNYPNDPNTYPIDLQFFYGDGILVSPVTEENSTIVNYYLPDDIFYEWGTGKPIRGRGEYVSAQVDYTDITVHYKGGIVYPQRIESANTTTALRKKGFNIVIAPGLDDCAEGSLYLDDGESVVQDAVSEIDFNYAHGRLSMTGSFEYNPGVTIEAITVLGIERQPKGHHDAEYDAANKKLVLHVDLPLTINMSYGTRIQGHEFQYPNATLTRYFVACSWIFPGTLKP
;
A
#
# COMPACT_ATOMS: atom_id res chain seq x y z
N MET A 1 51.36 -34.65 -2.57
CA MET A 1 50.78 -34.35 -1.23
C MET A 1 50.06 -33.00 -1.15
N TYR A 2 49.95 -32.23 -2.25
CA TYR A 2 49.20 -30.96 -2.29
C TYR A 2 47.88 -31.02 -3.10
N LEU A 3 47.58 -32.14 -3.76
CA LEU A 3 46.34 -32.33 -4.53
C LEU A 3 45.23 -33.08 -3.78
N LYS A 4 45.53 -33.69 -2.62
CA LYS A 4 44.54 -34.36 -1.74
C LYS A 4 43.91 -33.43 -0.70
N LYS A 5 44.39 -32.18 -0.55
CA LYS A 5 43.76 -31.16 0.32
C LYS A 5 42.86 -30.17 -0.44
N LEU A 6 42.96 -30.09 -1.77
CA LEU A 6 42.06 -29.27 -2.60
C LEU A 6 40.74 -29.99 -2.94
N LEU A 7 40.71 -31.32 -2.89
CA LEU A 7 39.49 -32.11 -3.08
C LEU A 7 38.65 -32.30 -1.80
N ALA A 8 39.11 -31.81 -0.64
CA ALA A 8 38.36 -31.79 0.61
C ALA A 8 37.69 -30.43 0.92
N SER A 9 37.92 -29.42 0.07
CA SER A 9 37.33 -28.07 0.20
C SER A 9 36.42 -27.69 -0.97
N ALA A 10 36.37 -28.52 -2.02
CA ALA A 10 35.39 -28.42 -3.11
C ALA A 10 34.15 -29.32 -2.90
N ALA A 11 34.13 -30.15 -1.85
CA ALA A 11 32.97 -30.92 -1.41
C ALA A 11 32.21 -30.25 -0.24
N ALA A 12 32.59 -29.02 0.14
CA ALA A 12 31.96 -28.23 1.19
C ALA A 12 31.23 -26.97 0.66
N LEU A 13 31.13 -26.82 -0.67
CA LEU A 13 30.45 -25.70 -1.35
C LEU A 13 29.40 -26.17 -2.36
N SER A 14 29.09 -27.47 -2.40
CA SER A 14 28.00 -28.05 -3.19
C SER A 14 27.01 -28.85 -2.33
N GLY A 15 27.03 -28.62 -1.00
CA GLY A 15 26.18 -29.27 0.00
C GLY A 15 25.23 -28.33 0.75
N CYS A 16 25.10 -27.06 0.35
CA CYS A 16 24.18 -26.09 0.97
C CYS A 16 22.93 -25.77 0.14
N VAL A 17 22.65 -26.54 -0.91
CA VAL A 17 21.38 -26.47 -1.67
C VAL A 17 20.60 -27.80 -1.58
N TRP A 18 21.12 -28.79 -0.85
CA TRP A 18 20.48 -30.10 -0.62
C TRP A 18 20.49 -30.52 0.87
N ALA A 19 20.45 -29.53 1.78
CA ALA A 19 20.40 -29.76 3.23
C ALA A 19 19.42 -28.81 3.95
N GLN A 20 18.35 -28.38 3.25
CA GLN A 20 17.09 -27.97 3.86
C GLN A 20 16.04 -29.09 3.83
N SER A 21 16.39 -30.26 3.27
CA SER A 21 15.65 -31.51 3.52
C SER A 21 16.39 -32.32 4.58
N GLN A 22 15.74 -32.52 5.73
CA GLN A 22 16.13 -33.42 6.82
C GLN A 22 17.34 -33.02 7.69
N ALA A 23 17.07 -32.14 8.65
CA ALA A 23 17.80 -32.11 9.92
C ALA A 23 16.84 -31.86 11.10
N GLY A 24 16.09 -32.91 11.47
CA GLY A 24 15.82 -33.25 12.86
C GLY A 24 14.94 -32.31 13.70
N ILE A 25 13.83 -31.83 13.14
CA ILE A 25 12.62 -31.60 13.94
C ILE A 25 11.93 -32.97 14.00
N GLU A 26 11.87 -33.61 15.16
CA GLU A 26 10.87 -34.67 15.34
C GLU A 26 9.51 -33.96 15.34
N ASP A 27 8.73 -34.28 14.30
CA ASP A 27 7.36 -33.83 14.06
C ASP A 27 6.54 -33.92 15.33
N LEU A 28 5.99 -32.78 15.74
CA LEU A 28 4.82 -32.76 16.57
C LEU A 28 3.64 -32.90 15.65
N ASP A 29 3.43 -34.10 15.12
CA ASP A 29 2.45 -34.43 14.07
C ASP A 29 2.07 -33.16 13.30
N GLY A 30 2.98 -32.67 12.44
CA GLY A 30 2.60 -31.66 11.47
C GLY A 30 1.25 -32.10 10.88
N PRO A 31 0.29 -31.17 10.67
CA PRO A 31 -0.93 -31.53 9.94
C PRO A 31 -0.51 -32.42 8.78
N GLY A 32 -1.01 -33.67 8.75
CA GLY A 32 -0.52 -34.65 7.80
C GLY A 32 -0.62 -34.06 6.39
N ASN A 33 0.18 -34.55 5.44
CA ASN A 33 0.09 -34.08 4.05
C ASN A 33 -1.37 -34.12 3.52
N ASP A 34 -2.23 -34.93 4.12
CA ASP A 34 -3.67 -35.02 3.86
C ASP A 34 -4.49 -33.76 4.14
N LEU A 35 -3.94 -32.74 4.82
CA LEU A 35 -4.62 -31.46 5.08
C LEU A 35 -4.27 -30.35 4.08
N TYR A 36 -3.23 -30.53 3.27
CA TYR A 36 -2.76 -29.52 2.29
C TYR A 36 -2.94 -29.95 0.85
N GLU A 37 -2.98 -31.25 0.58
CA GLU A 37 -3.10 -31.76 -0.78
C GLU A 37 -3.84 -33.10 -0.74
N LYS A 38 -4.88 -33.23 -1.57
CA LYS A 38 -5.54 -34.49 -1.87
C LYS A 38 -5.73 -34.63 -3.36
N ASP A 39 -5.73 -35.87 -3.82
CA ASP A 39 -5.99 -36.17 -5.22
C ASP A 39 -7.46 -35.86 -5.56
N LEU A 40 -7.67 -34.79 -6.32
CA LEU A 40 -8.99 -34.37 -6.78
C LEU A 40 -9.41 -35.04 -8.09
N SER A 41 -8.57 -35.90 -8.71
CA SER A 41 -8.84 -36.47 -10.02
C SER A 41 -10.08 -37.38 -10.07
N GLU A 42 -10.46 -37.96 -8.93
CA GLU A 42 -11.65 -38.80 -8.77
C GLU A 42 -12.92 -38.00 -8.46
N CYS A 43 -12.83 -36.68 -8.24
CA CYS A 43 -14.00 -35.84 -7.99
C CYS A 43 -14.83 -35.72 -9.27
N PRO A 44 -16.16 -35.92 -9.23
CA PRO A 44 -16.97 -36.03 -10.45
C PRO A 44 -17.16 -34.70 -11.19
N GLY A 45 -16.95 -33.56 -10.53
CA GLY A 45 -17.30 -32.25 -11.06
C GLY A 45 -18.81 -32.01 -11.11
N TYR A 46 -19.24 -31.04 -11.90
CA TYR A 46 -20.64 -30.64 -12.05
C TYR A 46 -21.11 -30.79 -13.50
N LYS A 47 -22.43 -30.71 -13.73
CA LYS A 47 -23.05 -30.64 -15.06
C LYS A 47 -24.03 -29.48 -15.11
N ALA A 48 -24.06 -28.72 -16.19
CA ALA A 48 -25.09 -27.72 -16.43
C ALA A 48 -26.39 -28.42 -16.90
N THR A 49 -27.37 -28.56 -16.01
CA THR A 49 -28.61 -29.32 -16.27
C THR A 49 -29.71 -28.48 -16.92
N LYS A 50 -29.78 -27.20 -16.56
CA LYS A 50 -30.61 -26.20 -17.26
C LYS A 50 -29.76 -24.97 -17.53
N HIS A 51 -29.87 -24.40 -18.72
CA HIS A 51 -29.17 -23.18 -19.05
C HIS A 51 -29.94 -22.34 -20.07
N TRP A 52 -29.86 -21.01 -19.94
CA TRP A 52 -30.48 -20.09 -20.88
C TRP A 52 -29.75 -18.75 -20.90
N GLU A 53 -29.97 -18.03 -21.99
CA GLU A 53 -29.50 -16.67 -22.14
C GLU A 53 -30.39 -15.71 -21.36
N THR A 54 -29.77 -14.83 -20.59
CA THR A 54 -30.46 -13.73 -19.92
C THR A 54 -30.36 -12.45 -20.76
N ARG A 55 -30.97 -11.36 -20.29
CA ARG A 55 -30.82 -10.06 -20.95
C ARG A 55 -29.39 -9.54 -20.88
N SER A 56 -28.71 -9.75 -19.76
CA SER A 56 -27.37 -9.26 -19.46
C SER A 56 -26.26 -10.29 -19.71
N GLY A 57 -26.58 -11.55 -19.94
CA GLY A 57 -25.60 -12.60 -20.18
C GLY A 57 -26.22 -13.99 -20.17
N PHE A 58 -25.82 -14.85 -19.24
CA PHE A 58 -26.12 -16.28 -19.25
C PHE A 58 -26.40 -16.79 -17.82
N TYR A 59 -27.28 -17.79 -17.72
CA TYR A 59 -27.58 -18.46 -16.45
C TYR A 59 -27.57 -19.98 -16.65
N ALA A 60 -27.05 -20.71 -15.65
CA ALA A 60 -27.20 -22.16 -15.60
C ALA A 60 -27.45 -22.68 -14.18
N GLU A 61 -28.23 -23.76 -14.07
CA GLU A 61 -28.28 -24.64 -12.90
C GLU A 61 -27.18 -25.70 -13.08
N LEU A 62 -26.31 -25.86 -12.09
CA LEU A 62 -25.26 -26.88 -12.08
C LEU A 62 -25.61 -27.95 -11.05
N SER A 63 -25.61 -29.22 -11.44
CA SER A 63 -25.82 -30.34 -10.52
C SER A 63 -24.58 -31.24 -10.47
N LEU A 64 -24.29 -31.80 -9.31
CA LEU A 64 -23.16 -32.69 -9.11
C LEU A 64 -23.19 -33.86 -10.12
N ALA A 65 -22.09 -34.10 -10.82
CA ALA A 65 -22.05 -34.99 -12.00
C ALA A 65 -22.05 -36.48 -11.65
N GLY A 66 -21.82 -36.83 -10.38
CA GLY A 66 -21.63 -38.20 -9.90
C GLY A 66 -21.70 -38.26 -8.36
N PRO A 67 -21.22 -39.35 -7.75
CA PRO A 67 -21.16 -39.47 -6.30
C PRO A 67 -20.26 -38.38 -5.69
N ALA A 68 -20.72 -37.77 -4.60
CA ALA A 68 -19.95 -36.79 -3.84
C ALA A 68 -18.57 -37.35 -3.44
N CYS A 69 -17.52 -36.56 -3.70
CA CYS A 69 -16.15 -36.88 -3.34
C CYS A 69 -15.90 -36.60 -1.85
N ASN A 70 -16.48 -35.53 -1.31
CA ASN A 70 -16.39 -35.11 0.09
C ASN A 70 -14.95 -35.09 0.61
N VAL A 71 -14.05 -34.49 -0.16
CA VAL A 71 -12.60 -34.55 0.05
C VAL A 71 -12.19 -33.72 1.26
N PHE A 72 -12.71 -32.50 1.37
CA PHE A 72 -12.42 -31.52 2.41
C PHE A 72 -13.70 -30.92 3.03
N GLY A 73 -14.84 -31.57 2.83
CA GLY A 73 -16.14 -31.05 3.22
C GLY A 73 -17.25 -31.92 2.64
N THR A 74 -18.48 -31.39 2.64
CA THR A 74 -19.60 -32.04 1.96
C THR A 74 -19.84 -31.36 0.63
N ASP A 75 -19.85 -32.10 -0.49
CA ASP A 75 -20.20 -31.55 -1.80
C ASP A 75 -21.61 -30.98 -1.81
N LEU A 76 -21.77 -29.84 -2.47
CA LEU A 76 -23.07 -29.23 -2.68
C LEU A 76 -23.74 -29.89 -3.89
N PRO A 77 -24.97 -30.43 -3.76
CA PRO A 77 -25.60 -31.13 -4.87
C PRO A 77 -26.01 -30.21 -6.02
N ASP A 78 -26.40 -28.96 -5.70
CA ASP A 78 -26.98 -28.01 -6.65
C ASP A 78 -26.40 -26.60 -6.47
N LEU A 79 -25.77 -26.10 -7.53
CA LEU A 79 -25.24 -24.74 -7.65
C LEU A 79 -25.99 -23.98 -8.76
N LYS A 80 -25.75 -22.68 -8.82
CA LYS A 80 -26.13 -21.84 -9.94
C LYS A 80 -24.93 -21.06 -10.45
N LEU A 81 -24.94 -20.80 -11.75
CA LEU A 81 -23.99 -19.97 -12.47
C LEU A 81 -24.73 -18.74 -13.01
N GLU A 82 -24.24 -17.57 -12.66
CA GLU A 82 -24.73 -16.26 -13.12
C GLU A 82 -23.59 -15.58 -13.89
N VAL A 83 -23.84 -15.23 -15.15
CA VAL A 83 -22.87 -14.54 -16.02
C VAL A 83 -23.48 -13.24 -16.53
N GLU A 84 -22.78 -12.13 -16.32
CA GLU A 84 -23.21 -10.80 -16.71
C GLU A 84 -22.12 -10.06 -17.49
N TYR A 85 -22.46 -9.63 -18.69
CA TYR A 85 -21.66 -8.71 -19.48
C TYR A 85 -21.96 -7.28 -18.99
N GLN A 86 -21.26 -6.84 -17.95
CA GLN A 86 -21.59 -5.59 -17.25
C GLN A 86 -21.22 -4.34 -18.07
N THR A 87 -20.04 -4.34 -18.67
CA THR A 87 -19.57 -3.29 -19.60
C THR A 87 -18.92 -3.93 -20.82
N ASN A 88 -18.52 -3.14 -21.82
CA ASN A 88 -17.80 -3.68 -22.97
C ASN A 88 -16.49 -4.36 -22.56
N ASP A 89 -15.89 -3.94 -21.45
CA ASP A 89 -14.58 -4.36 -20.98
C ASP A 89 -14.62 -5.29 -19.75
N ARG A 90 -15.80 -5.51 -19.16
CA ARG A 90 -15.95 -6.26 -17.91
C ARG A 90 -17.02 -7.36 -18.01
N LEU A 91 -16.60 -8.59 -17.73
CA LEU A 91 -17.45 -9.77 -17.62
C LEU A 91 -17.45 -10.26 -16.17
N HIS A 92 -18.63 -10.42 -15.59
CA HIS A 92 -18.83 -10.91 -14.23
C HIS A 92 -19.35 -12.35 -14.30
N VAL A 93 -18.69 -13.29 -13.62
CA VAL A 93 -19.01 -14.73 -13.61
C VAL A 93 -19.07 -15.19 -12.18
N LYS A 94 -20.23 -15.67 -11.75
CA LYS A 94 -20.49 -16.06 -10.36
C LYS A 94 -21.01 -17.49 -10.28
N ILE A 95 -20.35 -18.33 -9.47
CA ILE A 95 -20.81 -19.68 -9.12
C ILE A 95 -21.05 -19.74 -7.62
N LEU A 96 -22.26 -20.11 -7.24
CA LEU A 96 -22.72 -20.11 -5.85
C LEU A 96 -23.79 -21.16 -5.62
N ASP A 97 -24.14 -21.40 -4.36
CA ASP A 97 -25.18 -22.35 -4.00
C ASP A 97 -26.58 -21.82 -4.31
N THR A 98 -27.51 -22.73 -4.62
CA THR A 98 -28.87 -22.37 -5.05
C THR A 98 -29.66 -21.60 -3.98
N ASN A 99 -29.38 -21.87 -2.70
CA ASN A 99 -30.10 -21.27 -1.57
C ASN A 99 -29.44 -19.98 -1.05
N ASN A 100 -28.28 -19.59 -1.58
CA ASN A 100 -27.42 -18.52 -1.06
C ASN A 100 -27.10 -18.69 0.43
N THR A 101 -26.91 -19.93 0.88
CA THR A 101 -26.50 -20.27 2.25
C THR A 101 -25.00 -20.02 2.45
N VAL A 102 -24.18 -20.23 1.42
CA VAL A 102 -22.73 -20.02 1.49
C VAL A 102 -22.43 -18.55 1.72
N TYR A 103 -21.45 -18.26 2.57
CA TYR A 103 -21.01 -16.90 2.85
C TYR A 103 -20.58 -16.19 1.56
N GLN A 104 -20.92 -14.90 1.47
CA GLN A 104 -20.50 -14.01 0.40
C GLN A 104 -20.05 -12.70 1.03
N VAL A 105 -19.02 -12.06 0.46
CA VAL A 105 -18.61 -10.71 0.88
C VAL A 105 -19.84 -9.79 0.77
N PRO A 106 -20.26 -9.15 1.88
CA PRO A 106 -21.49 -8.39 1.91
C PRO A 106 -21.36 -7.07 1.12
N ASP A 107 -22.43 -6.68 0.43
CA ASP A 107 -22.46 -5.43 -0.36
C ASP A 107 -22.26 -4.17 0.50
N SER A 108 -22.52 -4.24 1.82
CA SER A 108 -22.24 -3.15 2.76
C SER A 108 -20.75 -2.92 3.01
N VAL A 109 -19.90 -3.92 2.74
CA VAL A 109 -18.44 -3.83 2.86
C VAL A 109 -17.82 -3.61 1.48
N PHE A 110 -18.24 -4.40 0.49
CA PHE A 110 -17.80 -4.28 -0.90
C PHE A 110 -19.00 -4.13 -1.83
N PRO A 111 -19.42 -2.89 -2.15
CA PRO A 111 -20.51 -2.66 -3.10
C PRO A 111 -20.10 -3.15 -4.50
N ARG A 112 -20.77 -4.21 -4.99
CA ARG A 112 -20.51 -4.73 -6.34
C ARG A 112 -20.90 -3.70 -7.40
N PRO A 113 -20.09 -3.51 -8.46
CA PRO A 113 -20.45 -2.62 -9.55
C PRO A 113 -21.61 -3.20 -10.37
N GLY A 114 -22.31 -2.33 -11.10
CA GLY A 114 -23.15 -2.77 -12.21
C GLY A 114 -24.65 -2.95 -11.93
N PHE A 115 -25.22 -2.40 -10.84
CA PHE A 115 -26.68 -2.41 -10.67
C PHE A 115 -27.38 -1.75 -11.88
N GLY A 116 -27.99 -2.58 -12.75
CA GLY A 116 -28.64 -2.15 -13.98
C GLY A 116 -27.72 -1.84 -15.17
N GLN A 117 -26.40 -2.01 -15.04
CA GLN A 117 -25.44 -1.88 -16.15
C GLN A 117 -25.32 -3.21 -16.88
N TRP A 118 -25.44 -3.19 -18.20
CA TRP A 118 -25.14 -4.34 -19.05
C TRP A 118 -24.78 -3.84 -20.45
N CYS A 119 -23.94 -4.58 -21.15
CA CYS A 119 -23.67 -4.37 -22.56
C CYS A 119 -24.25 -5.51 -23.41
N SER A 120 -24.42 -5.26 -24.70
CA SER A 120 -24.75 -6.31 -25.65
C SER A 120 -23.55 -7.23 -25.82
N ARG A 121 -23.79 -8.55 -25.88
CA ARG A 121 -22.75 -9.55 -26.20
C ARG A 121 -22.00 -9.29 -27.51
N LYS A 122 -22.57 -8.50 -28.42
CA LYS A 122 -21.90 -8.08 -29.66
C LYS A 122 -20.85 -6.99 -29.46
N ASP A 123 -21.02 -6.19 -28.41
CA ASP A 123 -20.16 -5.04 -28.11
C ASP A 123 -19.14 -5.38 -27.00
N ALA A 124 -19.35 -6.49 -26.29
CA ALA A 124 -18.42 -7.03 -25.32
C ALA A 124 -17.08 -7.42 -25.99
N LYS A 125 -15.97 -7.09 -25.33
CA LYS A 125 -14.60 -7.49 -25.72
C LYS A 125 -14.22 -8.86 -25.20
N LEU A 126 -14.96 -9.36 -24.22
CA LEU A 126 -14.82 -10.69 -23.65
C LEU A 126 -16.02 -11.55 -24.02
N LYS A 127 -15.79 -12.84 -24.13
CA LYS A 127 -16.79 -13.85 -24.46
C LYS A 127 -16.72 -14.99 -23.44
N PHE A 128 -17.88 -15.35 -22.90
CA PHE A 128 -18.06 -16.54 -22.08
C PHE A 128 -18.55 -17.71 -22.95
N ASP A 129 -17.86 -18.85 -22.88
CA ASP A 129 -18.29 -20.12 -23.46
C ASP A 129 -18.25 -21.21 -22.38
N PHE A 130 -19.02 -22.29 -22.55
CA PHE A 130 -19.07 -23.40 -21.58
C PHE A 130 -19.32 -24.75 -22.25
N ASN A 131 -18.90 -25.82 -21.57
CA ASN A 131 -19.37 -27.19 -21.80
C ASN A 131 -20.37 -27.57 -20.70
N ALA A 132 -21.40 -28.33 -21.03
CA ALA A 132 -22.45 -28.71 -20.08
C ALA A 132 -22.13 -29.97 -19.28
N ASP A 133 -21.43 -30.97 -19.85
CA ASP A 133 -21.16 -32.27 -19.21
C ASP A 133 -19.83 -32.88 -19.69
N PRO A 134 -18.79 -32.95 -18.83
CA PRO A 134 -18.69 -32.26 -17.54
C PRO A 134 -18.67 -30.74 -17.72
N PHE A 135 -19.18 -30.03 -16.72
CA PHE A 135 -19.21 -28.57 -16.72
C PHE A 135 -17.79 -28.00 -16.67
N SER A 136 -17.51 -27.10 -17.60
CA SER A 136 -16.30 -26.27 -17.64
C SER A 136 -16.63 -25.01 -18.43
N PHE A 137 -15.87 -23.93 -18.23
CA PHE A 137 -16.05 -22.70 -18.98
C PHE A 137 -14.73 -22.10 -19.43
N THR A 138 -14.83 -21.26 -20.46
CA THR A 138 -13.73 -20.45 -20.93
C THR A 138 -14.16 -19.00 -21.06
N VAL A 139 -13.21 -18.10 -20.84
CA VAL A 139 -13.33 -16.69 -21.17
C VAL A 139 -12.30 -16.38 -22.24
N SER A 140 -12.74 -15.75 -23.33
CA SER A 140 -11.87 -15.40 -24.46
C SER A 140 -12.07 -13.96 -24.92
N ARG A 141 -11.06 -13.41 -25.61
CA ARG A 141 -11.18 -12.13 -26.30
C ARG A 141 -12.01 -12.29 -27.57
N THR A 142 -12.94 -11.39 -27.83
CA THR A 142 -13.83 -11.48 -29.01
C THR A 142 -13.14 -11.15 -30.32
N ASP A 143 -12.10 -10.31 -30.29
CA ASP A 143 -11.38 -9.82 -31.46
C ASP A 143 -10.30 -10.80 -31.94
N THR A 144 -9.53 -11.38 -31.01
CA THR A 144 -8.45 -12.33 -31.34
C THR A 144 -8.86 -13.80 -31.21
N GLY A 145 -9.89 -14.09 -30.42
CA GLY A 145 -10.23 -15.47 -30.02
C GLY A 145 -9.28 -16.07 -28.99
N GLU A 146 -8.34 -15.28 -28.45
CA GLU A 146 -7.43 -15.72 -27.40
C GLU A 146 -8.21 -16.12 -26.14
N VAL A 147 -7.99 -17.33 -25.64
CA VAL A 147 -8.56 -17.79 -24.37
C VAL A 147 -7.72 -17.25 -23.22
N ILE A 148 -8.34 -16.47 -22.34
CA ILE A 148 -7.69 -15.82 -21.18
C ILE A 148 -7.92 -16.59 -19.88
N PHE A 149 -8.98 -17.39 -19.81
CA PHE A 149 -9.29 -18.27 -18.68
C PHE A 149 -9.93 -19.56 -19.20
N ASP A 150 -9.44 -20.72 -18.78
CA ASP A 150 -9.83 -22.01 -19.34
C ASP A 150 -9.88 -23.10 -18.27
N THR A 151 -11.08 -23.51 -17.87
CA THR A 151 -11.27 -24.55 -16.86
C THR A 151 -11.45 -25.95 -17.48
N THR A 152 -11.26 -26.12 -18.79
CA THR A 152 -11.52 -27.39 -19.47
C THR A 152 -10.57 -28.49 -18.99
N GLY A 153 -11.08 -29.73 -18.94
CA GLY A 153 -10.30 -30.89 -18.48
C GLY A 153 -10.04 -30.94 -16.98
N ASN A 154 -10.53 -29.99 -16.19
CA ASN A 154 -10.46 -29.97 -14.73
C ASN A 154 -11.86 -29.94 -14.13
N ASN A 155 -12.07 -30.69 -13.05
CA ASN A 155 -13.38 -30.75 -12.38
C ASN A 155 -13.47 -29.66 -11.31
N LEU A 156 -14.54 -28.86 -11.38
CA LEU A 156 -14.93 -27.96 -10.29
C LEU A 156 -15.27 -28.79 -9.04
N VAL A 157 -14.68 -28.45 -7.90
CA VAL A 157 -15.06 -29.00 -6.60
C VAL A 157 -15.63 -27.85 -5.77
N PHE A 158 -16.84 -28.07 -5.24
CA PHE A 158 -17.53 -27.06 -4.43
C PHE A 158 -18.19 -27.76 -3.26
N GLU A 159 -17.54 -27.65 -2.11
CA GLU A 159 -17.90 -28.29 -0.86
C GLU A 159 -18.20 -27.22 0.21
N SER A 160 -18.74 -27.66 1.35
CA SER A 160 -19.14 -26.79 2.46
C SER A 160 -18.02 -25.90 3.02
N GLN A 161 -16.75 -26.30 2.91
CA GLN A 161 -15.56 -25.59 3.41
C GLN A 161 -14.35 -25.71 2.47
N TYR A 162 -14.59 -26.05 1.21
CA TYR A 162 -13.53 -26.14 0.22
C TYR A 162 -14.08 -25.85 -1.17
N VAL A 163 -13.46 -24.90 -1.86
CA VAL A 163 -13.79 -24.57 -3.25
C VAL A 163 -12.51 -24.62 -4.06
N TYR A 164 -12.54 -25.39 -5.14
CA TYR A 164 -11.40 -25.57 -6.02
C TYR A 164 -11.76 -25.33 -7.48
N LEU A 165 -10.90 -24.57 -8.15
CA LEU A 165 -10.98 -24.29 -9.57
C LEU A 165 -9.57 -24.19 -10.17
N LYS A 166 -9.35 -24.83 -11.31
CA LYS A 166 -8.10 -24.73 -12.07
C LYS A 166 -8.36 -24.07 -13.43
N THR A 167 -7.47 -23.16 -13.82
CA THR A 167 -7.40 -22.60 -15.17
C THR A 167 -6.07 -22.95 -15.83
N HIS A 168 -6.11 -23.28 -17.13
CA HIS A 168 -4.89 -23.36 -17.93
C HIS A 168 -4.32 -21.98 -18.20
N LEU A 169 -3.01 -21.91 -18.34
CA LEU A 169 -2.25 -20.72 -18.68
C LEU A 169 -1.33 -21.01 -19.88
N PRO A 170 -0.91 -19.98 -20.64
CA PRO A 170 0.12 -20.15 -21.65
C PRO A 170 1.45 -20.55 -21.01
N GLN A 171 2.35 -21.16 -21.78
CA GLN A 171 3.70 -21.50 -21.30
C GLN A 171 4.48 -20.23 -20.93
N ASN A 172 5.05 -20.18 -19.72
CA ASN A 172 5.74 -19.02 -19.16
C ASN A 172 4.88 -17.74 -19.15
N PRO A 173 3.77 -17.73 -18.39
CA PRO A 173 2.87 -16.58 -18.32
C PRO A 173 3.53 -15.42 -17.58
N HIS A 174 3.13 -14.18 -17.87
CA HIS A 174 3.64 -13.00 -17.16
C HIS A 174 2.58 -12.51 -16.18
N LEU A 175 2.65 -13.03 -14.96
CA LEU A 175 1.66 -12.77 -13.91
C LEU A 175 2.14 -11.73 -12.91
N TYR A 176 1.24 -10.86 -12.47
CA TYR A 176 1.48 -9.80 -11.47
C TYR A 176 0.26 -9.68 -10.55
N GLY A 177 0.44 -9.40 -9.26
CA GLY A 177 -0.65 -9.21 -8.29
C GLY A 177 -0.68 -10.29 -7.21
N LEU A 178 -1.88 -10.70 -6.76
CA LEU A 178 -2.10 -11.69 -5.70
C LEU A 178 -1.49 -11.30 -4.33
N GLY A 179 -1.66 -10.03 -3.96
CA GLY A 179 -1.08 -9.45 -2.76
C GLY A 179 -1.84 -9.77 -1.46
N GLU A 180 -1.27 -9.44 -0.31
CA GLU A 180 0.02 -8.77 -0.13
C GLU A 180 1.20 -9.74 0.07
N HIS A 181 2.33 -9.50 -0.60
CA HIS A 181 3.57 -10.28 -0.46
C HIS A 181 4.83 -9.44 -0.74
N SER A 182 6.01 -10.00 -0.46
CA SER A 182 7.34 -9.43 -0.73
C SER A 182 8.14 -10.18 -1.81
N ASP A 183 7.48 -11.08 -2.54
CA ASP A 183 8.05 -11.77 -3.69
C ASP A 183 8.35 -10.82 -4.87
N ALA A 184 8.98 -11.35 -5.92
CA ALA A 184 9.27 -10.61 -7.14
C ALA A 184 7.98 -10.02 -7.76
N PHE A 185 8.08 -8.86 -8.40
CA PHE A 185 6.90 -8.18 -8.96
C PHE A 185 6.20 -9.01 -10.04
N MET A 186 6.98 -9.60 -10.94
CA MET A 186 6.52 -10.64 -11.84
C MET A 186 6.62 -11.98 -11.09
N LEU A 187 5.48 -12.64 -10.91
CA LEU A 187 5.37 -13.82 -10.07
C LEU A 187 6.16 -15.00 -10.64
N ASN A 188 6.67 -15.84 -9.74
CA ASN A 188 7.19 -17.15 -10.14
C ASN A 188 6.02 -18.02 -10.63
N THR A 189 6.21 -18.72 -11.74
CA THR A 189 5.17 -19.54 -12.38
C THR A 189 5.49 -21.04 -12.36
N THR A 190 6.45 -21.47 -11.54
CA THR A 190 6.79 -22.88 -11.37
C THR A 190 6.91 -23.21 -9.88
N ASN A 191 6.17 -24.22 -9.43
CA ASN A 191 6.09 -24.65 -8.04
C ASN A 191 5.95 -23.46 -7.07
N TYR A 192 5.01 -22.56 -7.37
CA TYR A 192 4.78 -21.35 -6.60
C TYR A 192 3.40 -21.42 -5.92
N THR A 193 3.39 -21.12 -4.62
CA THR A 193 2.16 -21.00 -3.83
C THR A 193 2.05 -19.57 -3.34
N ARG A 194 0.87 -18.97 -3.50
CA ARG A 194 0.53 -17.69 -2.87
C ARG A 194 -0.69 -17.83 -1.96
N THR A 195 -0.43 -17.91 -0.66
CA THR A 195 -1.44 -17.76 0.40
C THR A 195 -1.93 -16.32 0.47
N ILE A 196 -3.24 -16.11 0.52
CA ILE A 196 -3.89 -14.82 0.78
C ILE A 196 -4.69 -14.95 2.09
N TYR A 197 -4.14 -14.39 3.16
CA TYR A 197 -4.73 -14.35 4.49
C TYR A 197 -4.05 -13.27 5.33
N THR A 198 -4.78 -12.27 5.84
CA THR A 198 -4.18 -11.11 6.52
C THR A 198 -3.47 -11.53 7.80
N ARG A 199 -2.26 -11.05 8.03
CA ARG A 199 -1.42 -11.49 9.15
C ARG A 199 -0.43 -10.41 9.55
N ASP A 200 -0.26 -10.23 10.85
CA ASP A 200 0.91 -9.53 11.38
C ASP A 200 2.18 -10.34 11.08
N ALA A 201 2.83 -9.99 9.97
CA ALA A 201 3.98 -10.67 9.43
C ALA A 201 5.23 -9.79 9.55
N TYR A 202 5.75 -9.71 10.78
CA TYR A 202 7.04 -9.08 11.07
C TYR A 202 8.12 -9.66 10.12
N GLY A 203 8.69 -8.82 9.26
CA GLY A 203 9.70 -9.29 8.30
C GLY A 203 9.42 -9.13 6.87
N THR A 204 8.15 -8.94 6.54
CA THR A 204 7.68 -9.09 5.17
C THR A 204 8.34 -10.33 4.54
N PRO A 205 8.26 -11.53 5.17
CA PRO A 205 8.94 -12.73 4.67
C PRO A 205 8.47 -13.10 3.26
N GLN A 206 9.42 -13.47 2.39
CA GLN A 206 9.11 -13.95 1.04
C GLN A 206 8.43 -15.32 1.12
N GLY A 207 7.50 -15.60 0.21
CA GLY A 207 6.71 -16.83 0.16
C GLY A 207 5.55 -16.91 1.17
N GLU A 208 5.41 -15.95 2.08
CA GLU A 208 4.39 -15.96 3.13
C GLU A 208 3.34 -14.85 2.94
N ASN A 209 2.16 -15.04 3.55
CA ASN A 209 1.09 -14.05 3.60
C ASN A 209 1.44 -12.90 4.56
N LEU A 210 1.10 -11.67 4.15
CA LEU A 210 1.36 -10.43 4.88
C LEU A 210 0.06 -9.75 5.34
N TYR A 211 0.03 -8.41 5.39
CA TYR A 211 -1.00 -7.63 6.08
C TYR A 211 -2.31 -7.50 5.31
N GLY A 212 -2.24 -7.44 3.97
CA GLY A 212 -3.39 -7.26 3.08
C GLY A 212 -3.81 -8.49 2.26
N ALA A 213 -5.04 -8.44 1.74
CA ALA A 213 -5.64 -9.48 0.89
C ALA A 213 -6.20 -8.91 -0.42
N HIS A 214 -5.50 -9.17 -1.54
CA HIS A 214 -5.77 -8.65 -2.88
C HIS A 214 -5.79 -9.77 -3.93
N PRO A 215 -6.91 -10.51 -4.05
CA PRO A 215 -7.06 -11.63 -4.98
C PRO A 215 -7.33 -11.18 -6.44
N ILE A 216 -6.50 -10.28 -6.95
CA ILE A 216 -6.46 -9.81 -8.34
C ILE A 216 -5.12 -10.18 -8.95
N TYR A 217 -5.10 -10.72 -10.16
CA TYR A 217 -3.88 -10.80 -10.96
C TYR A 217 -4.05 -10.21 -12.35
N PHE A 218 -2.94 -9.73 -12.90
CA PHE A 218 -2.82 -9.27 -14.28
C PHE A 218 -1.99 -10.31 -15.03
N ASP A 219 -2.43 -10.71 -16.22
CA ASP A 219 -1.66 -11.57 -17.13
C ASP A 219 -1.39 -10.80 -18.41
N HIS A 220 -0.11 -10.48 -18.62
CA HIS A 220 0.36 -9.72 -19.77
C HIS A 220 0.87 -10.63 -20.88
N ARG A 221 0.23 -10.52 -22.05
CA ARG A 221 0.52 -11.35 -23.23
C ARG A 221 0.80 -10.46 -24.45
N GLN A 222 1.28 -11.10 -25.51
CA GLN A 222 1.63 -10.39 -26.75
C GLN A 222 0.45 -9.62 -27.37
N ASP A 223 -0.77 -10.17 -27.26
CA ASP A 223 -1.98 -9.58 -27.84
C ASP A 223 -2.72 -8.63 -26.86
N GLY A 224 -2.18 -8.42 -25.65
CA GLY A 224 -2.70 -7.49 -24.65
C GLY A 224 -2.62 -8.00 -23.22
N THR A 225 -3.00 -7.15 -22.27
CA THR A 225 -3.14 -7.51 -20.84
C THR A 225 -4.61 -7.74 -20.50
N HIS A 226 -4.89 -8.67 -19.59
CA HIS A 226 -6.18 -8.81 -18.94
C HIS A 226 -6.02 -8.94 -17.42
N GLY A 227 -7.10 -8.71 -16.69
CA GLY A 227 -7.15 -8.91 -15.23
C GLY A 227 -8.20 -9.93 -14.84
N VAL A 228 -7.94 -10.68 -13.76
CA VAL A 228 -8.90 -11.61 -13.15
C VAL A 228 -8.94 -11.34 -11.65
N PHE A 229 -10.08 -10.83 -11.18
CA PHE A 229 -10.32 -10.53 -9.77
C PHE A 229 -11.35 -11.52 -9.20
N LEU A 230 -11.04 -12.11 -8.05
CA LEU A 230 -11.95 -12.96 -7.30
C LEU A 230 -12.43 -12.25 -6.04
N LEU A 231 -13.71 -11.86 -5.97
CA LEU A 231 -14.29 -11.26 -4.76
C LEU A 231 -14.61 -12.36 -3.72
N ASN A 232 -13.60 -12.76 -2.94
CA ASN A 232 -13.74 -13.69 -1.83
C ASN A 232 -12.80 -13.29 -0.68
N SER A 233 -13.32 -13.19 0.54
CA SER A 233 -12.55 -12.80 1.74
C SER A 233 -12.09 -13.99 2.60
N ASN A 234 -12.41 -15.23 2.22
CA ASN A 234 -11.91 -16.41 2.92
C ASN A 234 -10.40 -16.58 2.67
N GLY A 235 -9.73 -17.30 3.56
CA GLY A 235 -8.35 -17.74 3.32
C GLY A 235 -8.25 -18.60 2.05
N MET A 236 -7.19 -18.40 1.26
CA MET A 236 -6.98 -19.17 0.04
C MET A 236 -5.51 -19.35 -0.28
N ASP A 237 -5.19 -20.46 -0.95
CA ASP A 237 -3.91 -20.70 -1.60
C ASP A 237 -4.12 -20.65 -3.12
N ILE A 238 -3.28 -19.86 -3.80
CA ILE A 238 -3.19 -19.84 -5.25
C ILE A 238 -1.94 -20.63 -5.67
N PHE A 239 -2.11 -21.75 -6.35
CA PHE A 239 -0.99 -22.54 -6.87
C PHE A 239 -0.73 -22.20 -8.34
N ILE A 240 0.53 -21.98 -8.69
CA ILE A 240 0.97 -21.73 -10.06
C ILE A 240 2.12 -22.68 -10.36
N ASP A 241 1.91 -23.59 -11.30
CA ASP A 241 2.90 -24.60 -11.67
C ASP A 241 2.76 -25.03 -13.14
N ASN A 242 3.72 -25.84 -13.61
CA ASN A 242 3.81 -26.34 -14.99
C ASN A 242 3.77 -27.87 -15.11
N GLN A 243 3.55 -28.60 -14.02
CA GLN A 243 3.44 -30.05 -14.03
C GLN A 243 2.18 -30.52 -14.77
N GLY A 244 2.37 -31.16 -15.92
CA GLY A 244 1.24 -31.60 -16.77
C GLY A 244 0.63 -30.50 -17.63
N GLY A 245 1.28 -29.34 -17.73
CA GLY A 245 0.78 -28.13 -18.39
C GLY A 245 0.91 -26.92 -17.47
N GLN A 246 1.02 -25.71 -18.03
CA GLN A 246 1.03 -24.50 -17.20
C GLN A 246 -0.39 -24.18 -16.73
N TYR A 247 -0.57 -23.92 -15.44
CA TYR A 247 -1.86 -23.62 -14.85
C TYR A 247 -1.77 -22.63 -13.68
N LEU A 248 -2.95 -22.15 -13.25
CA LEU A 248 -3.20 -21.52 -11.96
C LEU A 248 -4.40 -22.20 -11.29
N GLU A 249 -4.30 -22.50 -10.00
CA GLU A 249 -5.33 -23.18 -9.20
C GLU A 249 -5.73 -22.35 -7.99
N TYR A 250 -7.03 -22.25 -7.76
CA TYR A 250 -7.63 -21.65 -6.57
C TYR A 250 -7.97 -22.76 -5.58
N ASN A 251 -7.46 -22.67 -4.36
CA ASN A 251 -7.80 -23.55 -3.25
C ASN A 251 -8.30 -22.69 -2.09
N ILE A 252 -9.62 -22.64 -1.90
CA ILE A 252 -10.27 -21.65 -1.04
C ILE A 252 -11.00 -22.38 0.08
N ILE A 253 -10.85 -21.92 1.32
CA ILE A 253 -11.45 -22.57 2.51
C ILE A 253 -12.96 -22.28 2.66
N GLY A 254 -13.57 -21.57 1.71
CA GLY A 254 -14.98 -21.21 1.78
C GLY A 254 -15.40 -20.11 0.81
N GLY A 255 -16.64 -19.65 0.97
CA GLY A 255 -17.23 -18.62 0.13
C GLY A 255 -17.62 -19.11 -1.27
N VAL A 256 -17.83 -18.16 -2.17
CA VAL A 256 -18.29 -18.40 -3.55
C VAL A 256 -17.19 -18.04 -4.56
N LEU A 257 -17.37 -18.45 -5.81
CA LEU A 257 -16.56 -17.98 -6.92
C LEU A 257 -17.26 -16.77 -7.53
N ASP A 258 -16.77 -15.56 -7.23
CA ASP A 258 -17.35 -14.29 -7.67
C ASP A 258 -16.28 -13.54 -8.51
N PHE A 259 -16.15 -13.92 -9.78
CA PHE A 259 -15.07 -13.47 -10.67
C PHE A 259 -15.46 -12.26 -11.49
N TYR A 260 -14.54 -11.30 -11.59
CA TYR A 260 -14.55 -10.24 -12.58
C TYR A 260 -13.38 -10.42 -13.54
N PHE A 261 -13.70 -10.57 -14.82
CA PHE A 261 -12.74 -10.59 -15.92
C PHE A 261 -12.68 -9.21 -16.57
N ILE A 262 -11.48 -8.71 -16.74
CA ILE A 262 -11.17 -7.35 -17.19
C ILE A 262 -10.40 -7.44 -18.50
N ALA A 263 -10.95 -6.85 -19.57
CA ALA A 263 -10.44 -7.07 -20.92
C ALA A 263 -9.06 -6.47 -21.15
N GLY A 264 -8.83 -5.23 -20.71
CA GLY A 264 -7.72 -4.41 -21.22
C GLY A 264 -7.84 -4.15 -22.73
N PRO A 265 -6.95 -3.32 -23.29
CA PRO A 265 -5.89 -3.99 -24.03
C PRO A 265 -4.51 -3.78 -23.42
N SER A 266 -4.28 -2.65 -22.73
CA SER A 266 -3.00 -2.36 -22.07
C SER A 266 -3.07 -2.67 -20.56
N PRO A 267 -1.91 -2.87 -19.88
CA PRO A 267 -1.91 -3.04 -18.43
C PRO A 267 -2.45 -1.81 -17.67
N ARG A 268 -2.27 -0.60 -18.20
CA ARG A 268 -2.88 0.62 -17.65
C ARG A 268 -4.41 0.57 -17.72
N ASP A 269 -4.96 0.08 -18.84
CA ASP A 269 -6.42 -0.07 -18.99
C ASP A 269 -6.99 -1.06 -17.98
N VAL A 270 -6.28 -2.17 -17.72
CA VAL A 270 -6.71 -3.14 -16.70
C VAL A 270 -6.75 -2.49 -15.31
N ALA A 271 -5.75 -1.68 -14.95
CA ALA A 271 -5.74 -0.96 -13.68
C ALA A 271 -6.91 0.03 -13.55
N ILE A 272 -7.20 0.81 -14.61
CA ILE A 272 -8.34 1.73 -14.69
C ILE A 272 -9.66 0.97 -14.51
N GLN A 273 -9.85 -0.12 -15.27
CA GLN A 273 -11.06 -0.93 -15.23
C GLN A 273 -11.23 -1.67 -13.89
N TYR A 274 -10.14 -2.04 -13.22
CA TYR A 274 -10.18 -2.59 -11.86
C TYR A 274 -10.65 -1.56 -10.84
N ALA A 275 -10.22 -0.29 -10.97
CA ALA A 275 -10.69 0.80 -10.12
C ALA A 275 -12.22 1.03 -10.23
N GLU A 276 -12.82 0.74 -11.38
CA GLU A 276 -14.30 0.79 -11.52
C GLU A 276 -15.01 -0.29 -10.69
N ILE A 277 -14.32 -1.39 -10.35
CA ILE A 277 -14.84 -2.49 -9.54
C ILE A 277 -14.62 -2.22 -8.06
N THR A 278 -13.41 -1.78 -7.70
CA THR A 278 -12.99 -1.54 -6.31
C THR A 278 -13.31 -0.14 -5.80
N GLN A 279 -13.89 0.70 -6.65
CA GLN A 279 -14.08 2.14 -6.48
C GLN A 279 -12.77 2.93 -6.61
N LEU A 280 -12.91 4.18 -7.04
CA LEU A 280 -11.78 5.06 -7.26
C LEU A 280 -11.09 5.39 -5.92
N PRO A 281 -9.74 5.44 -5.88
CA PRO A 281 -9.01 5.73 -4.65
C PRO A 281 -9.28 7.14 -4.13
N LEU A 282 -9.15 7.40 -2.83
CA LEU A 282 -9.32 8.74 -2.28
C LEU A 282 -8.22 9.70 -2.75
N MET A 283 -8.56 11.00 -2.80
CA MET A 283 -7.58 12.07 -2.94
C MET A 283 -6.96 12.38 -1.57
N THR A 284 -5.63 12.35 -1.49
CA THR A 284 -4.89 12.72 -0.28
C THR A 284 -4.76 14.25 -0.17
N PRO A 285 -4.71 14.84 1.04
CA PRO A 285 -4.31 16.24 1.17
C PRO A 285 -2.86 16.44 0.66
N TYR A 286 -2.58 17.58 0.06
CA TYR A 286 -1.31 17.92 -0.57
C TYR A 286 -0.13 17.81 0.42
N TRP A 287 -0.34 18.22 1.66
CA TRP A 287 0.67 18.09 2.73
C TRP A 287 1.00 16.63 3.05
N GLY A 288 0.07 15.69 2.86
CA GLY A 288 0.29 14.26 3.10
C GLY A 288 1.34 13.63 2.17
N LEU A 289 1.75 14.35 1.12
CA LEU A 289 2.82 13.97 0.21
C LEU A 289 4.18 14.55 0.61
N GLY A 290 4.28 15.33 1.68
CA GLY A 290 5.55 15.84 2.21
C GLY A 290 6.46 14.76 2.78
N TYR A 291 7.55 15.16 3.44
CA TYR A 291 8.40 14.22 4.19
C TYR A 291 7.95 14.07 5.65
N HIS A 292 7.88 12.82 6.12
CA HIS A 292 7.36 12.44 7.43
C HIS A 292 8.46 11.78 8.29
N GLN A 293 8.53 12.12 9.58
CA GLN A 293 9.40 11.45 10.56
C GLN A 293 8.57 10.76 11.65
N CYS A 294 8.90 9.51 11.95
CA CYS A 294 8.37 8.74 13.07
C CYS A 294 9.48 7.92 13.74
N LYS A 295 9.24 7.40 14.94
CA LYS A 295 10.04 6.36 15.57
C LYS A 295 9.20 5.73 16.69
N TYR A 296 9.24 4.40 16.79
CA TYR A 296 8.79 3.73 17.99
C TYR A 296 9.82 3.98 19.11
N GLY A 297 9.36 4.50 20.23
CA GLY A 297 10.16 4.79 21.41
C GLY A 297 10.66 6.23 21.48
N TYR A 298 9.89 7.22 21.06
CA TYR A 298 10.13 8.60 21.51
C TYR A 298 9.72 8.71 22.98
N GLN A 299 10.66 9.10 23.83
CA GLN A 299 10.55 8.97 25.28
C GLN A 299 9.48 9.87 25.90
N ASP A 300 9.36 11.11 25.42
CA ASP A 300 8.49 12.14 25.96
C ASP A 300 8.34 13.33 24.97
N VAL A 301 7.47 14.29 25.32
CA VAL A 301 7.24 15.53 24.54
C VAL A 301 8.52 16.34 24.26
N TYR A 302 9.52 16.27 25.14
CA TYR A 302 10.76 17.01 24.96
C TYR A 302 11.63 16.41 23.86
N GLU A 303 11.62 15.07 23.70
CA GLU A 303 12.33 14.40 22.61
C GLU A 303 11.68 14.72 21.26
N VAL A 304 10.34 14.66 21.17
CA VAL A 304 9.62 15.00 19.94
C VAL A 304 9.89 16.45 19.52
N ALA A 305 9.88 17.39 20.46
CA ALA A 305 10.25 18.79 20.21
C ALA A 305 11.70 18.92 19.72
N ALA A 306 12.65 18.21 20.35
CA ALA A 306 14.06 18.23 19.97
C ALA A 306 14.30 17.66 18.57
N VAL A 307 13.66 16.53 18.22
CA VAL A 307 13.73 15.93 16.88
C VAL A 307 13.22 16.92 15.84
N THR A 308 12.05 17.51 16.07
CA THR A 308 11.45 18.50 15.17
C THR A 308 12.36 19.71 14.97
N ALA A 309 12.93 20.24 16.05
CA ALA A 309 13.86 21.38 15.98
C ALA A 309 15.18 21.04 15.26
N ASN A 310 15.68 19.80 15.40
CA ASN A 310 16.92 19.36 14.77
C ASN A 310 16.80 19.26 13.24
N TYR A 311 15.63 18.90 12.71
CA TYR A 311 15.38 18.94 11.25
C TYR A 311 15.57 20.36 10.70
N SER A 312 14.88 21.35 11.31
CA SER A 312 15.02 22.75 10.89
C SER A 312 16.42 23.31 11.14
N SER A 313 17.10 22.90 12.21
CA SER A 313 18.46 23.35 12.51
C SER A 313 19.54 22.78 11.57
N ASN A 314 19.20 21.77 10.77
CA ASN A 314 20.09 21.15 9.78
C ASN A 314 19.62 21.38 8.33
N ASP A 315 18.70 22.32 8.12
CA ASP A 315 18.13 22.68 6.83
C ASP A 315 17.54 21.48 6.06
N ILE A 316 16.93 20.54 6.78
CA ILE A 316 16.21 19.41 6.20
C ILE A 316 14.71 19.70 6.31
N PRO A 317 13.96 19.81 5.19
CA PRO A 317 12.51 20.00 5.23
C PRO A 317 11.83 18.86 5.99
N LEU A 318 10.81 19.20 6.77
CA LEU A 318 10.01 18.24 7.54
C LEU A 318 8.56 18.72 7.52
N GLU A 319 7.69 17.95 6.89
CA GLU A 319 6.26 18.28 6.82
C GLU A 319 5.52 17.81 8.06
N THR A 320 5.79 16.57 8.47
CA THR A 320 4.96 15.88 9.46
C THR A 320 5.81 15.15 10.48
N ILE A 321 5.54 15.36 11.77
CA ILE A 321 6.16 14.61 12.87
C ILE A 321 5.11 13.69 13.52
N TRP A 322 5.53 12.48 13.84
CA TRP A 322 4.66 11.43 14.33
C TRP A 322 5.03 11.04 15.76
N THR A 323 4.08 10.46 16.48
CA THR A 323 4.38 9.73 17.71
C THR A 323 3.64 8.41 17.72
N ASP A 324 4.41 7.35 17.92
CA ASP A 324 3.94 5.97 18.07
C ASP A 324 3.16 5.79 19.39
N ILE A 325 2.81 4.57 19.80
CA ILE A 325 2.12 4.24 21.07
C ILE A 325 2.77 4.79 22.35
N ASP A 326 3.94 5.44 22.25
CA ASP A 326 4.64 6.13 23.33
C ASP A 326 3.84 7.22 24.03
N TYR A 327 2.95 7.89 23.31
CA TYR A 327 2.16 8.97 23.89
C TYR A 327 1.08 8.47 24.86
N MET A 328 0.66 7.20 24.75
CA MET A 328 -0.45 6.61 25.50
C MET A 328 -0.06 6.17 26.92
N ASP A 329 -0.96 6.32 27.91
CA ASP A 329 -0.75 5.71 29.24
C ASP A 329 -0.75 4.19 29.09
N ARG A 330 0.41 3.56 29.31
CA ARG A 330 0.55 2.10 29.28
C ARG A 330 -0.04 1.46 28.02
N ARG A 331 0.12 2.14 26.87
CA ARG A 331 -0.33 1.71 25.52
C ARG A 331 -1.84 1.61 25.34
N ARG A 332 -2.62 2.30 26.19
CA ARG A 332 -4.08 2.29 26.13
C ARG A 332 -4.56 3.35 25.14
N ILE A 333 -5.29 2.93 24.11
CA ILE A 333 -5.84 3.86 23.13
C ILE A 333 -6.75 4.91 23.80
N PHE A 334 -6.81 6.09 23.18
CA PHE A 334 -7.55 7.26 23.69
C PHE A 334 -7.14 7.69 25.12
N THR A 335 -5.86 7.54 25.46
CA THR A 335 -5.25 8.08 26.68
C THR A 335 -3.93 8.78 26.36
N ILE A 336 -3.42 9.58 27.31
CA ILE A 336 -2.08 10.18 27.26
C ILE A 336 -1.29 9.81 28.53
N ASP A 337 0.01 9.55 28.40
CA ASP A 337 0.90 9.31 29.55
C ASP A 337 1.04 10.62 30.35
N PRO A 338 0.58 10.67 31.61
CA PRO A 338 0.53 11.91 32.38
C PRO A 338 1.90 12.41 32.83
N GLU A 339 2.96 11.60 32.77
CA GLU A 339 4.30 11.97 33.19
C GLU A 339 5.19 12.38 32.01
N ARG A 340 5.04 11.71 30.87
CA ARG A 340 5.89 11.89 29.66
C ARG A 340 5.21 12.73 28.58
N PHE A 341 3.88 12.66 28.50
CA PHE A 341 3.06 13.43 27.58
C PHE A 341 1.95 14.20 28.34
N PRO A 342 2.30 14.99 29.39
CA PRO A 342 1.31 15.73 30.15
C PRO A 342 0.55 16.71 29.25
N ALA A 343 -0.78 16.74 29.38
CA ALA A 343 -1.70 17.41 28.45
C ALA A 343 -1.28 18.84 28.07
N ASN A 344 -0.82 19.64 29.02
CA ASN A 344 -0.42 21.03 28.77
C ASN A 344 0.86 21.14 27.92
N LEU A 345 1.86 20.29 28.17
CA LEU A 345 3.08 20.29 27.35
C LEU A 345 2.83 19.66 25.99
N TYR A 346 1.96 18.66 25.94
CA TYR A 346 1.59 18.02 24.69
C TYR A 346 0.82 19.00 23.78
N LYS A 347 -0.09 19.78 24.36
CA LYS A 347 -0.73 20.90 23.65
C LYS A 347 0.30 21.92 23.15
N ASP A 348 1.22 22.37 24.01
CA ASP A 348 2.26 23.33 23.60
C ASP A 348 3.13 22.79 22.44
N LEU A 349 3.40 21.47 22.42
CA LEU A 349 4.12 20.79 21.34
C LEU A 349 3.34 20.87 20.03
N VAL A 350 2.08 20.44 20.03
CA VAL A 350 1.23 20.40 18.82
C VAL A 350 0.92 21.80 18.30
N ASP A 351 0.54 22.74 19.19
CA ASP A 351 0.29 24.14 18.81
C ASP A 351 1.54 24.78 18.17
N THR A 352 2.74 24.44 18.65
CA THR A 352 4.00 24.94 18.07
C THR A 352 4.27 24.33 16.69
N ILE A 353 3.97 23.04 16.50
CA ILE A 353 4.08 22.34 15.21
C ILE A 353 3.15 23.02 14.19
N HIS A 354 1.88 23.22 14.52
CA HIS A 354 0.90 23.88 13.65
C HIS A 354 1.27 25.33 13.35
N ALA A 355 1.76 26.09 14.34
CA ALA A 355 2.22 27.48 14.13
C ALA A 355 3.42 27.60 13.17
N ARG A 356 4.04 26.48 12.80
CA ARG A 356 5.16 26.39 11.86
C ARG A 356 4.76 25.78 10.51
N ASP A 357 3.45 25.69 10.23
CA ASP A 357 2.89 25.05 9.02
C ASP A 357 3.33 23.58 8.87
N GLN A 358 3.47 22.85 9.99
CA GLN A 358 3.78 21.43 10.04
C GLN A 358 2.59 20.65 10.61
N HIS A 359 2.57 19.33 10.41
CA HIS A 359 1.45 18.46 10.78
C HIS A 359 1.85 17.42 11.83
N TYR A 360 0.85 16.93 12.57
CA TYR A 360 1.04 15.95 13.66
C TYR A 360 0.16 14.71 13.48
N ILE A 361 0.77 13.52 13.60
CA ILE A 361 0.09 12.22 13.43
C ILE A 361 0.42 11.30 14.61
N VAL A 362 -0.55 10.50 15.01
CA VAL A 362 -0.37 9.45 16.05
C VAL A 362 -0.97 8.12 15.61
N MET A 363 -0.49 7.04 16.23
CA MET A 363 -1.02 5.69 16.04
C MET A 363 -2.25 5.40 16.92
N VAL A 364 -3.18 4.59 16.44
CA VAL A 364 -4.29 4.00 17.20
C VAL A 364 -4.50 2.54 16.79
N ASP A 365 -4.39 1.61 17.74
CA ASP A 365 -4.70 0.20 17.55
C ASP A 365 -6.22 -0.08 17.69
N PRO A 366 -6.74 -1.20 17.15
CA PRO A 366 -8.12 -1.61 17.41
C PRO A 366 -8.32 -2.13 18.84
N ALA A 367 -7.29 -2.72 19.45
CA ALA A 367 -7.41 -3.45 20.71
C ALA A 367 -7.58 -2.51 21.93
N VAL A 368 -8.58 -2.81 22.76
CA VAL A 368 -8.97 -1.99 23.93
C VAL A 368 -8.63 -2.71 25.23
N PHE A 369 -7.80 -2.10 26.07
CA PHE A 369 -7.44 -2.65 27.38
C PHE A 369 -8.67 -2.95 28.25
N TYR A 370 -8.77 -4.18 28.77
CA TYR A 370 -10.02 -4.73 29.29
C TYR A 370 -10.35 -4.46 30.78
N LYS A 371 -9.35 -4.15 31.63
CA LYS A 371 -9.51 -4.30 33.10
C LYS A 371 -9.75 -3.02 33.88
N GLU A 372 -8.99 -1.97 33.57
CA GLU A 372 -9.13 -0.67 34.24
C GLU A 372 -10.01 0.23 33.37
N SER A 373 -10.99 0.90 33.97
CA SER A 373 -11.84 1.88 33.28
C SER A 373 -10.97 2.88 32.52
N ASN A 374 -11.34 3.06 31.26
CA ASN A 374 -10.70 3.96 30.31
C ASN A 374 -11.74 4.38 29.27
N PRO A 375 -11.55 5.51 28.56
CA PRO A 375 -12.58 6.05 27.65
C PRO A 375 -13.06 5.04 26.59
N ALA A 376 -12.12 4.30 25.99
CA ALA A 376 -12.40 3.31 24.97
C ALA A 376 -13.25 2.15 25.52
N LEU A 377 -12.84 1.57 26.65
CA LEU A 377 -13.52 0.47 27.29
C LEU A 377 -14.92 0.86 27.76
N ASP A 378 -15.04 1.98 28.46
CA ASP A 378 -16.31 2.42 29.04
C ASP A 378 -17.35 2.71 27.95
N ALA A 379 -16.93 3.33 26.84
CA ALA A 379 -17.80 3.57 25.70
C ALA A 379 -18.12 2.29 24.92
N GLY A 380 -17.15 1.41 24.68
CA GLY A 380 -17.36 0.16 23.97
C GLY A 380 -18.32 -0.79 24.71
N LEU A 381 -18.19 -0.90 26.04
CA LEU A 381 -19.13 -1.65 26.88
C LEU A 381 -20.52 -1.02 26.92
N LYS A 382 -20.61 0.32 26.88
CA LYS A 382 -21.90 1.04 26.82
C LYS A 382 -22.63 0.77 25.50
N TYR A 383 -21.92 0.72 24.38
CA TYR A 383 -22.50 0.48 23.05
C TYR A 383 -22.59 -1.00 22.66
N ASP A 384 -21.99 -1.89 23.46
CA ASP A 384 -21.90 -3.33 23.21
C ASP A 384 -21.18 -3.68 21.89
N THR A 385 -20.07 -3.00 21.61
CA THR A 385 -19.39 -3.03 20.29
C THR A 385 -18.19 -3.98 20.22
N PHE A 386 -17.94 -4.81 21.23
CA PHE A 386 -16.81 -5.75 21.20
C PHE A 386 -17.23 -7.11 20.67
N MET A 387 -16.30 -7.81 20.01
CA MET A 387 -16.46 -9.23 19.69
C MET A 387 -16.70 -10.03 20.97
N LYS A 388 -17.48 -11.11 20.87
CA LYS A 388 -17.92 -11.90 22.02
C LYS A 388 -17.59 -13.38 21.86
N GLU A 389 -17.37 -14.01 23.01
CA GLU A 389 -17.38 -15.46 23.21
C GLU A 389 -18.80 -16.02 23.11
N GLU A 390 -18.92 -17.33 22.95
CA GLU A 390 -20.21 -18.04 22.90
C GLU A 390 -21.08 -17.83 24.15
N ASN A 391 -20.46 -17.69 25.32
CA ASN A 391 -21.16 -17.45 26.58
C ASN A 391 -21.67 -15.99 26.73
N GLY A 392 -21.42 -15.13 25.74
CA GLY A 392 -21.81 -13.73 25.70
C GLY A 392 -20.86 -12.75 26.38
N THR A 393 -19.73 -13.20 26.95
CA THR A 393 -18.67 -12.32 27.45
C THR A 393 -17.80 -11.80 26.33
N GLU A 394 -17.14 -10.66 26.52
CA GLU A 394 -16.25 -10.06 25.53
C GLU A 394 -15.03 -10.96 25.25
N TYR A 395 -14.70 -11.10 23.96
CA TYR A 395 -13.53 -11.83 23.50
C TYR A 395 -12.24 -11.13 23.94
N GLN A 396 -11.31 -11.89 24.49
CA GLN A 396 -10.06 -11.36 25.03
C GLN A 396 -8.84 -11.97 24.33
N GLY A 397 -8.01 -11.12 23.72
CA GLY A 397 -6.66 -11.42 23.24
C GLY A 397 -5.61 -10.60 23.99
N VAL A 398 -4.39 -10.50 23.44
CA VAL A 398 -3.29 -9.68 23.99
C VAL A 398 -2.62 -8.87 22.89
N VAL A 399 -2.42 -7.57 23.14
CA VAL A 399 -1.60 -6.67 22.30
C VAL A 399 -0.79 -5.74 23.23
N TRP A 400 -0.35 -4.57 22.77
CA TRP A 400 0.59 -3.69 23.47
C TRP A 400 0.17 -3.24 24.87
N SER A 401 -1.13 -3.08 25.14
CA SER A 401 -1.63 -2.71 26.46
C SER A 401 -1.72 -3.88 27.45
N GLY A 402 -1.37 -5.09 27.02
CA GLY A 402 -1.70 -6.34 27.69
C GLY A 402 -3.02 -6.91 27.18
N PRO A 403 -3.80 -7.59 28.03
CA PRO A 403 -5.03 -8.21 27.56
C PRO A 403 -6.07 -7.18 27.14
N SER A 404 -6.75 -7.46 26.04
CA SER A 404 -7.59 -6.48 25.35
C SER A 404 -8.81 -7.11 24.69
N TYR A 405 -9.88 -6.32 24.60
CA TYR A 405 -11.06 -6.58 23.79
C TYR A 405 -10.89 -6.01 22.38
N PHE A 406 -11.59 -6.60 21.42
CA PHE A 406 -11.50 -6.21 20.01
C PHE A 406 -12.87 -5.74 19.51
N PRO A 407 -12.97 -4.57 18.84
CA PRO A 407 -14.22 -4.10 18.26
C PRO A 407 -14.77 -5.07 17.22
N ASP A 408 -16.08 -5.31 17.27
CA ASP A 408 -16.86 -5.92 16.20
C ASP A 408 -17.29 -4.82 15.24
N TRP A 409 -16.62 -4.74 14.08
CA TRP A 409 -16.91 -3.70 13.09
C TRP A 409 -18.26 -3.90 12.39
N PHE A 410 -18.86 -5.10 12.45
CA PHE A 410 -20.21 -5.35 11.93
C PHE A 410 -21.31 -4.89 12.89
N HIS A 411 -20.99 -4.58 14.15
CA HIS A 411 -21.98 -4.10 15.10
C HIS A 411 -22.52 -2.74 14.65
N PRO A 412 -23.84 -2.50 14.58
CA PRO A 412 -24.40 -1.26 14.01
C PRO A 412 -24.02 0.01 14.77
N ALA A 413 -23.58 -0.10 16.03
CA ALA A 413 -23.09 1.02 16.84
C ALA A 413 -21.58 1.25 16.77
N SER A 414 -20.81 0.39 16.08
CA SER A 414 -19.33 0.45 16.03
C SER A 414 -18.84 1.78 15.44
N GLN A 415 -19.47 2.27 14.36
CA GLN A 415 -19.16 3.57 13.77
C GLN A 415 -19.42 4.72 14.73
N GLN A 416 -20.55 4.70 15.45
CA GLN A 416 -20.84 5.75 16.44
C GLN A 416 -19.83 5.72 17.58
N TYR A 417 -19.56 4.53 18.14
CA TYR A 417 -18.54 4.34 19.17
C TYR A 417 -17.19 4.92 18.74
N TRP A 418 -16.71 4.56 17.55
CA TRP A 418 -15.41 4.98 17.05
C TRP A 418 -15.36 6.49 16.78
N SER A 419 -16.38 7.05 16.11
CA SER A 419 -16.45 8.49 15.83
C SER A 419 -16.50 9.33 17.11
N GLU A 420 -17.22 8.89 18.14
CA GLU A 420 -17.26 9.59 19.44
C GLU A 420 -15.90 9.61 20.13
N GLN A 421 -15.14 8.51 20.10
CA GLN A 421 -13.78 8.49 20.67
C GLN A 421 -12.87 9.51 19.98
N PHE A 422 -12.97 9.61 18.65
CA PHE A 422 -12.17 10.55 17.87
C PHE A 422 -12.54 12.01 18.15
N LEU A 423 -13.84 12.32 18.17
CA LEU A 423 -14.36 13.66 18.45
C LEU A 423 -13.98 14.14 19.85
N GLU A 424 -13.96 13.24 20.83
CA GLU A 424 -13.64 13.60 22.20
C GLU A 424 -12.14 13.65 22.50
N PHE A 425 -11.36 12.68 22.00
CA PHE A 425 -9.96 12.54 22.40
C PHE A 425 -9.04 13.45 21.59
N PHE A 426 -9.27 13.61 20.28
CA PHE A 426 -8.40 14.39 19.41
C PHE A 426 -8.84 15.86 19.25
N ASP A 427 -9.42 16.44 20.31
CA ASP A 427 -9.97 17.81 20.32
C ASP A 427 -8.94 18.90 20.67
N GLY A 428 -7.69 18.52 20.91
CA GLY A 428 -6.61 19.42 21.36
C GLY A 428 -6.71 19.85 22.83
N ARG A 429 -7.66 19.31 23.60
CA ARG A 429 -7.85 19.58 25.04
C ARG A 429 -7.65 18.32 25.89
N LYS A 430 -8.31 17.21 25.53
CA LYS A 430 -8.19 15.91 26.22
C LYS A 430 -7.01 15.10 25.71
N GLY A 431 -6.71 15.21 24.42
CA GLY A 431 -5.57 14.60 23.73
C GLY A 431 -5.02 15.54 22.64
N PRO A 432 -4.13 15.05 21.78
CA PRO A 432 -3.50 15.88 20.75
C PRO A 432 -4.48 16.24 19.62
N ASP A 433 -4.37 17.45 19.08
CA ASP A 433 -5.09 17.85 17.86
C ASP A 433 -4.37 17.31 16.63
N ILE A 434 -4.68 16.09 16.22
CA ILE A 434 -3.98 15.39 15.12
C ILE A 434 -4.55 15.80 13.75
N ASP A 435 -3.71 15.82 12.72
CA ASP A 435 -4.10 16.20 11.36
C ASP A 435 -4.44 15.01 10.47
N ALA A 436 -3.86 13.85 10.79
CA ALA A 436 -4.15 12.57 10.15
C ALA A 436 -3.96 11.44 11.16
N LEU A 437 -4.36 10.24 10.77
CA LEU A 437 -4.38 9.07 11.63
C LEU A 437 -3.51 7.94 11.07
N TRP A 438 -2.88 7.20 11.97
CA TRP A 438 -2.28 5.91 11.69
C TRP A 438 -3.05 4.82 12.45
N ILE A 439 -3.62 3.86 11.73
CA ILE A 439 -4.22 2.67 12.33
C ILE A 439 -3.34 1.46 12.07
N ASP A 440 -3.02 0.72 13.12
CA ASP A 440 -2.09 -0.41 13.07
C ASP A 440 -2.64 -1.63 13.82
N MET A 441 -1.95 -2.76 13.74
CA MET A 441 -2.28 -4.00 14.45
C MET A 441 -3.66 -4.55 14.07
N ASN A 442 -4.13 -4.25 12.86
CA ASN A 442 -5.53 -4.37 12.47
C ASN A 442 -5.82 -5.49 11.47
N GLU A 443 -5.01 -6.54 11.43
CA GLU A 443 -5.29 -7.74 10.64
C GLU A 443 -6.52 -8.56 11.09
N PRO A 444 -6.91 -8.70 12.39
CA PRO A 444 -6.39 -8.14 13.65
C PRO A 444 -5.21 -8.90 14.26
N ALA A 445 -4.17 -8.20 14.68
CA ALA A 445 -3.04 -8.82 15.35
C ALA A 445 -3.39 -9.23 16.79
N ASN A 446 -2.90 -10.40 17.21
CA ASN A 446 -3.04 -10.91 18.58
C ASN A 446 -1.76 -11.66 18.98
N PHE A 447 -1.10 -11.23 20.04
CA PHE A 447 0.14 -11.84 20.53
C PHE A 447 -0.13 -13.17 21.25
N PHE A 448 -1.35 -13.36 21.73
CA PHE A 448 -1.74 -14.54 22.48
C PHE A 448 -2.47 -15.55 21.60
N ASN A 449 -1.75 -16.55 21.12
CA ASN A 449 -2.36 -17.72 20.47
C ASN A 449 -3.02 -18.58 21.54
N ARG A 450 -4.36 -18.69 21.49
CA ARG A 450 -5.12 -19.49 22.47
C ARG A 450 -4.71 -20.97 22.43
N PRO A 451 -4.79 -21.68 23.57
CA PRO A 451 -4.11 -22.96 23.75
C PRO A 451 -4.40 -24.02 22.70
N TYR A 452 -3.38 -24.43 21.94
CA TYR A 452 -3.29 -25.83 21.51
C TYR A 452 -3.26 -26.73 22.77
N PRO A 453 -3.79 -27.98 22.74
CA PRO A 453 -3.78 -28.93 23.86
C PRO A 453 -2.55 -28.81 24.78
N GLY A 454 -2.74 -28.44 26.05
CA GLY A 454 -1.70 -28.46 27.10
C GLY A 454 -1.20 -27.11 27.62
N ASN A 455 -1.62 -25.98 27.03
CA ASN A 455 -1.28 -24.65 27.57
C ASN A 455 -2.41 -24.11 28.46
N ASN A 456 -2.30 -24.23 29.79
CA ASN A 456 -3.25 -23.64 30.74
C ASN A 456 -3.02 -22.13 31.00
N THR A 457 -2.30 -21.42 30.12
CA THR A 457 -2.05 -19.98 30.30
C THR A 457 -3.29 -19.18 29.92
N THR A 458 -3.53 -18.08 30.63
CA THR A 458 -4.56 -17.10 30.30
C THR A 458 -3.92 -15.92 29.56
N PRO A 459 -4.70 -15.06 28.86
CA PRO A 459 -4.19 -13.81 28.29
C PRO A 459 -3.42 -12.97 29.31
N GLU A 460 -3.89 -12.89 30.57
CA GLU A 460 -3.20 -12.17 31.65
C GLU A 460 -1.85 -12.76 31.96
N LYS A 461 -1.77 -14.09 32.04
CA LYS A 461 -0.52 -14.75 32.39
C LYS A 461 0.49 -14.66 31.24
N PHE A 462 0.01 -14.71 30.01
CA PHE A 462 0.83 -14.44 28.83
C PHE A 462 1.40 -13.01 28.88
N ALA A 463 0.53 -12.01 29.02
CA ALA A 463 0.93 -10.60 29.09
C ALA A 463 1.93 -10.32 30.23
N GLU A 464 1.75 -10.94 31.41
CA GLU A 464 2.70 -10.82 32.51
C GLU A 464 4.09 -11.38 32.17
N VAL A 465 4.14 -12.51 31.43
CA VAL A 465 5.38 -13.17 31.04
C VAL A 465 6.10 -12.41 29.92
N ASP A 466 5.35 -11.90 28.95
CA ASP A 466 5.91 -11.14 27.82
C ASP A 466 6.29 -9.70 28.21
N GLY A 467 5.68 -9.20 29.29
CA GLY A 467 5.91 -7.86 29.80
C GLY A 467 5.03 -6.81 29.12
N ASP A 468 3.80 -7.18 28.79
CA ASP A 468 2.78 -6.29 28.26
C ASP A 468 1.90 -5.70 29.38
N PRO A 469 1.77 -4.37 29.47
CA PRO A 469 2.41 -3.37 28.62
C PRO A 469 3.90 -3.18 28.94
N PRO A 470 4.73 -2.81 27.94
CA PRO A 470 6.14 -2.54 28.14
C PRO A 470 6.40 -1.51 29.24
N LYS A 471 7.48 -1.72 30.00
CA LYS A 471 7.85 -0.77 31.06
C LYS A 471 8.18 0.61 30.45
N PRO A 472 7.53 1.69 30.91
CA PRO A 472 7.77 3.00 30.33
C PRO A 472 9.19 3.51 30.66
N PRO A 473 9.78 4.34 29.78
CA PRO A 473 11.12 4.88 30.00
C PRO A 473 11.16 5.83 31.21
N PRO A 474 12.33 6.15 31.78
CA PRO A 474 12.39 7.09 32.92
C PRO A 474 11.81 8.47 32.60
N VAL A 475 11.13 9.12 33.55
CA VAL A 475 10.65 10.51 33.37
C VAL A 475 11.83 11.48 33.38
N ARG A 476 11.82 12.47 32.48
CA ARG A 476 12.84 13.54 32.42
C ARG A 476 12.29 14.86 32.96
N ALA A 477 13.16 15.68 33.55
CA ALA A 477 12.82 17.02 34.01
C ALA A 477 12.74 18.07 32.89
N GLY A 478 13.22 17.73 31.68
CA GLY A 478 13.31 18.60 30.51
C GLY A 478 14.26 18.01 29.47
N PRO A 479 14.45 18.69 28.32
CA PRO A 479 15.33 18.21 27.25
C PRO A 479 16.81 18.22 27.67
N ASP A 480 17.63 17.47 26.94
CA ASP A 480 19.08 17.38 27.17
C ASP A 480 19.87 18.59 26.61
N ALA A 481 19.24 19.36 25.71
CA ALA A 481 19.80 20.56 25.08
C ALA A 481 18.68 21.59 24.83
N PRO A 482 19.01 22.89 24.61
CA PRO A 482 18.02 23.87 24.17
C PRO A 482 17.31 23.41 22.89
N VAL A 483 16.02 23.70 22.78
CA VAL A 483 15.16 23.28 21.65
C VAL A 483 14.72 24.53 20.87
N PRO A 484 15.43 24.92 19.78
CA PRO A 484 15.13 26.13 19.04
C PRO A 484 13.72 26.15 18.45
N GLY A 485 13.04 27.29 18.56
CA GLY A 485 11.69 27.48 18.02
C GLY A 485 10.57 26.85 18.84
N PHE A 486 10.87 26.31 20.03
CA PHE A 486 9.87 25.77 20.97
C PHE A 486 9.74 26.63 22.24
N PRO A 487 8.55 26.69 22.86
CA PRO A 487 8.29 27.51 24.04
C PRO A 487 9.10 27.07 25.27
N SER A 488 9.27 27.98 26.23
CA SER A 488 10.01 27.70 27.48
C SER A 488 9.43 26.57 28.32
N SER A 489 8.13 26.29 28.19
CA SER A 489 7.45 25.16 28.83
C SER A 489 8.02 23.80 28.40
N LEU A 490 8.47 23.69 27.14
CA LEU A 490 9.13 22.49 26.59
C LEU A 490 10.65 22.47 26.80
N GLN A 491 11.21 23.44 27.54
CA GLN A 491 12.63 23.49 27.86
C GLN A 491 12.89 24.15 29.24
N PRO A 492 12.23 23.65 30.31
CA PRO A 492 12.25 24.30 31.63
C PRO A 492 13.65 24.40 32.23
N ASN A 493 14.53 23.44 31.95
CA ASN A 493 15.91 23.41 32.44
C ASN A 493 16.82 24.49 31.81
N PHE A 494 16.37 25.14 30.73
CA PHE A 494 17.13 26.18 30.02
C PHE A 494 16.53 27.59 30.22
N VAL A 495 15.50 27.71 31.05
CA VAL A 495 14.91 28.99 31.45
C VAL A 495 15.81 29.63 32.50
N SER A 496 16.67 30.56 32.07
CA SER A 496 17.53 31.33 32.97
C SER A 496 16.69 32.18 33.93
N THR A 497 16.90 32.01 35.24
CA THR A 497 16.42 32.94 36.28
C THR A 497 17.46 34.02 36.65
N ASN A 498 18.56 34.17 35.90
CA ASN A 498 19.59 35.15 36.24
C ASN A 498 20.34 35.73 35.01
N PRO A 499 20.34 37.07 34.78
CA PRO A 499 20.87 37.70 33.56
C PRO A 499 22.38 37.51 33.29
N ASN A 500 23.17 37.10 34.28
CA ASN A 500 24.64 37.05 34.18
C ASN A 500 25.22 35.73 33.63
N GLU A 501 24.40 34.69 33.40
CA GLU A 501 24.88 33.39 32.89
C GLU A 501 24.69 33.18 31.39
N LYS A 502 24.25 34.21 30.64
CA LYS A 502 24.06 34.14 29.18
C LYS A 502 25.34 33.89 28.37
N ARG A 503 26.53 33.91 28.99
CA ARG A 503 27.83 33.71 28.31
C ARG A 503 28.55 32.41 28.63
N ALA A 504 28.07 31.60 29.57
CA ALA A 504 28.74 30.35 29.97
C ALA A 504 28.09 29.09 29.35
N ALA A 505 26.80 29.11 29.01
CA ALA A 505 26.09 27.95 28.45
C ALA A 505 26.39 27.67 26.96
N ALA A 506 26.98 28.63 26.24
CA ALA A 506 27.34 28.50 24.82
C ALA A 506 28.71 27.85 24.57
N VAL A 507 29.43 27.43 25.63
CA VAL A 507 30.74 26.79 25.50
C VAL A 507 30.75 25.50 26.34
N ILE A 508 30.26 24.39 25.78
CA ILE A 508 30.52 23.07 26.34
C ILE A 508 31.35 22.24 25.36
N GLN A 509 32.63 22.16 25.73
CA GLN A 509 33.50 20.98 25.70
C GLN A 509 33.11 19.85 24.74
N ARG A 510 33.94 19.71 23.69
CA ARG A 510 34.34 18.38 23.18
C ARG A 510 34.64 17.47 24.37
N ARG A 511 33.88 16.38 24.53
CA ARG A 511 34.17 15.34 25.51
C ARG A 511 34.41 14.00 24.82
N GLU A 512 35.49 13.38 25.27
CA GLU A 512 36.05 12.08 24.87
C GLU A 512 35.06 10.90 25.00
N PRO A 513 35.36 9.77 24.34
CA PRO A 513 34.46 8.64 24.22
C PRO A 513 34.17 8.04 25.60
N ARG A 514 32.90 8.07 26.03
CA ARG A 514 32.48 7.36 27.24
C ARG A 514 32.63 5.85 27.02
N THR A 515 33.40 5.24 27.91
CA THR A 515 33.54 3.79 28.07
C THR A 515 32.19 3.13 28.28
N ARG A 516 31.90 2.12 27.45
CA ARG A 516 30.70 1.27 27.52
C ARG A 516 30.64 0.54 28.86
N SER A 517 29.82 1.04 29.77
CA SER A 517 29.30 0.24 30.88
C SER A 517 28.22 -0.69 30.32
N ARG A 518 28.49 -2.00 30.33
CA ARG A 518 27.48 -3.05 30.06
C ARG A 518 26.37 -2.93 31.10
N ARG A 519 25.24 -2.34 30.73
CA ARG A 519 23.98 -2.52 31.45
C ARG A 519 23.33 -3.79 30.94
N ASN A 520 22.98 -4.68 31.87
CA ASN A 520 22.03 -5.75 31.61
C ASN A 520 20.67 -5.08 31.36
N LEU A 521 20.38 -4.83 30.08
CA LEU A 521 19.09 -4.40 29.58
C LEU A 521 18.22 -5.65 29.54
N GLY A 522 17.08 -5.61 30.25
CA GLY A 522 16.06 -6.65 30.17
C GLY A 522 15.60 -6.75 28.73
N ALA A 523 15.88 -7.87 28.09
CA ALA A 523 15.42 -8.17 26.75
C ALA A 523 13.91 -8.37 26.79
N GLY A 524 13.16 -7.43 26.21
CA GLY A 524 11.93 -7.79 25.51
C GLY A 524 12.38 -8.67 24.35
N HIS A 525 12.41 -9.97 24.60
CA HIS A 525 12.83 -10.94 23.62
C HIS A 525 11.69 -11.06 22.61
N TRP A 526 11.77 -10.35 21.48
CA TRP A 526 11.22 -10.84 20.20
C TRP A 526 12.01 -12.09 19.79
N ARG A 527 11.94 -13.12 20.64
CA ARG A 527 12.25 -14.48 20.24
C ARG A 527 10.99 -14.95 19.55
N SER A 528 11.16 -15.53 18.36
CA SER A 528 10.25 -16.57 17.91
C SER A 528 9.79 -17.35 19.13
N ALA A 529 8.47 -17.38 19.36
CA ALA A 529 7.89 -18.14 20.45
C ALA A 529 8.62 -19.48 20.48
N LYS A 530 9.38 -19.74 21.55
CA LYS A 530 10.05 -21.02 21.63
C LYS A 530 8.93 -22.06 21.58
N PRO A 531 9.00 -23.06 20.70
CA PRO A 531 7.97 -24.05 20.59
C PRO A 531 7.96 -24.85 21.91
N HIS A 532 7.10 -24.50 22.86
CA HIS A 532 6.87 -25.28 24.08
C HIS A 532 5.91 -26.41 23.75
N TRP A 533 6.38 -27.40 22.99
CA TRP A 533 5.58 -28.58 22.69
C TRP A 533 6.00 -29.70 23.63
N ALA A 534 5.05 -30.12 24.46
CA ALA A 534 5.12 -31.39 25.16
C ALA A 534 4.36 -32.43 24.32
N PRO A 535 4.88 -33.67 24.17
CA PRO A 535 4.17 -34.71 23.46
C PRO A 535 3.06 -35.25 24.36
N SER A 536 1.80 -34.91 24.08
CA SER A 536 0.68 -35.72 24.55
C SER A 536 -0.44 -35.78 23.52
N SER A 537 -0.79 -37.00 23.18
CA SER A 537 -1.94 -37.40 22.38
C SER A 537 -3.25 -36.71 22.82
N ALA A 538 -3.93 -36.11 21.84
CA ALA A 538 -5.33 -35.65 21.82
C ALA A 538 -5.75 -34.46 22.73
N GLY A 539 -6.22 -33.37 22.10
CA GLY A 539 -7.40 -32.63 22.57
C GLY A 539 -7.33 -31.09 22.72
N TRP A 540 -8.04 -30.38 21.83
CA TRP A 540 -8.94 -29.25 22.16
C TRP A 540 -8.37 -27.87 22.52
N GLN A 541 -8.78 -26.85 21.74
CA GLN A 541 -9.04 -25.48 22.25
C GLN A 541 -10.43 -25.51 22.94
N HIS A 542 -10.49 -25.12 24.22
CA HIS A 542 -11.73 -24.86 24.99
C HIS A 542 -12.81 -25.96 25.10
N GLY A 543 -12.53 -27.22 24.74
CA GLY A 543 -13.52 -28.31 24.85
C GLY A 543 -14.57 -28.32 23.73
N ARG A 544 -14.33 -27.60 22.64
CA ARG A 544 -15.16 -27.62 21.44
C ARG A 544 -14.78 -28.81 20.56
N GLN A 545 -15.66 -29.81 20.47
CA GLN A 545 -15.40 -30.99 19.63
C GLN A 545 -15.23 -30.60 18.14
N THR A 546 -14.40 -31.29 17.37
CA THR A 546 -14.28 -31.11 15.92
C THR A 546 -15.69 -31.14 15.32
N GLY A 547 -16.10 -30.11 14.60
CA GLY A 547 -17.50 -29.94 14.16
C GLY A 547 -18.43 -29.22 15.15
N SER A 548 -17.91 -28.30 15.97
CA SER A 548 -18.66 -27.43 16.88
C SER A 548 -18.88 -26.01 16.36
N GLY A 549 -18.75 -25.80 15.04
CA GLY A 549 -19.20 -24.57 14.40
C GLY A 549 -20.68 -24.30 14.68
N CYS A 550 -21.12 -23.06 14.43
CA CYS A 550 -22.47 -22.64 14.82
C CYS A 550 -23.56 -23.54 14.23
N GLY A 551 -24.63 -23.71 15.00
CA GLY A 551 -25.82 -24.45 14.60
C GLY A 551 -26.59 -23.78 13.47
N PRO A 552 -27.66 -24.44 12.97
CA PRO A 552 -28.57 -23.83 12.01
C PRO A 552 -29.11 -22.49 12.55
N ASP A 553 -29.05 -21.45 11.73
CA ASP A 553 -29.50 -20.08 12.04
C ASP A 553 -28.66 -19.29 13.07
N GLU A 554 -27.58 -19.86 13.62
CA GLU A 554 -26.69 -19.17 14.57
C GLU A 554 -25.66 -18.28 13.88
N CYS A 555 -25.17 -18.67 12.70
CA CYS A 555 -24.26 -17.87 11.89
C CYS A 555 -24.49 -18.07 10.38
N LYS A 556 -23.90 -17.19 9.58
CA LYS A 556 -23.87 -17.25 8.11
C LYS A 556 -23.01 -18.43 7.66
N GLY A 557 -23.29 -18.95 6.46
CA GLY A 557 -22.66 -20.16 5.96
C GLY A 557 -23.42 -21.43 6.38
N PHE A 558 -22.86 -22.59 6.04
CA PHE A 558 -23.41 -23.87 6.50
C PHE A 558 -23.18 -24.07 8.01
N PRO A 559 -24.08 -24.81 8.69
CA PRO A 559 -23.91 -25.14 10.09
C PRO A 559 -22.82 -26.19 10.32
N ASN A 560 -22.29 -26.26 11.55
CA ASN A 560 -21.31 -27.25 12.02
C ASN A 560 -19.98 -27.26 11.22
N ARG A 561 -19.57 -26.12 10.67
CA ARG A 561 -18.26 -25.93 10.03
C ARG A 561 -17.11 -26.08 11.05
N GLU A 562 -15.98 -26.61 10.62
CA GLU A 562 -14.74 -26.62 11.40
C GLU A 562 -13.96 -25.32 11.15
N LEU A 563 -14.07 -24.36 12.07
CA LEU A 563 -13.63 -22.99 11.85
C LEU A 563 -12.18 -22.74 12.30
N ILE A 564 -11.57 -23.65 13.07
CA ILE A 564 -10.23 -23.44 13.65
C ILE A 564 -9.17 -24.18 12.83
N ARG A 565 -9.44 -25.46 12.54
CA ARG A 565 -8.60 -26.33 11.70
C ARG A 565 -9.45 -26.94 10.59
N PRO A 566 -9.88 -26.14 9.60
CA PRO A 566 -10.71 -26.63 8.51
C PRO A 566 -10.09 -27.85 7.83
N PRO A 567 -10.90 -28.69 7.17
CA PRO A 567 -10.39 -29.93 6.58
C PRO A 567 -9.30 -29.70 5.52
N TYR A 568 -9.35 -28.56 4.81
CA TYR A 568 -8.25 -28.04 4.01
C TYR A 568 -7.60 -26.87 4.73
N MET A 569 -6.30 -26.97 5.00
CA MET A 569 -5.50 -25.92 5.65
C MET A 569 -4.72 -25.14 4.60
N ILE A 570 -4.86 -23.82 4.60
CA ILE A 570 -4.00 -22.93 3.81
C ILE A 570 -2.59 -22.85 4.40
N GLN A 571 -1.62 -22.45 3.58
CA GLN A 571 -0.22 -22.25 4.00
C GLN A 571 -0.02 -20.92 4.74
N ASN A 572 -0.72 -20.72 5.86
CA ASN A 572 -0.56 -19.55 6.73
C ASN A 572 0.81 -19.56 7.41
N GLY A 573 1.61 -18.50 7.21
CA GLY A 573 2.96 -18.37 7.78
C GLY A 573 3.01 -18.18 9.31
N ALA A 574 1.86 -17.96 9.98
CA ALA A 574 1.82 -17.70 11.42
C ALA A 574 1.93 -18.95 12.31
N GLY A 575 1.45 -20.11 11.84
CA GLY A 575 1.38 -21.32 12.67
C GLY A 575 0.44 -22.40 12.12
N PRO A 576 0.24 -23.49 12.88
CA PRO A 576 -0.53 -24.66 12.46
C PRO A 576 -2.06 -24.46 12.43
N THR A 577 -2.57 -23.30 12.86
CA THR A 577 -4.00 -22.96 12.87
C THR A 577 -4.27 -21.65 12.14
N LEU A 578 -5.53 -21.41 11.78
CA LEU A 578 -5.94 -20.12 11.20
C LEU A 578 -5.90 -18.96 12.20
N ALA A 579 -5.98 -19.26 13.50
CA ALA A 579 -6.02 -18.28 14.59
C ALA A 579 -4.63 -17.87 15.10
N ASP A 580 -3.56 -18.46 14.59
CA ASP A 580 -2.21 -18.09 15.01
C ASP A 580 -1.89 -16.64 14.62
N SER A 581 -1.44 -15.85 15.59
CA SER A 581 -1.16 -14.41 15.49
C SER A 581 -2.39 -13.53 15.20
N THR A 582 -3.62 -14.03 15.39
CA THR A 582 -4.86 -13.29 15.15
C THR A 582 -5.96 -13.64 16.18
N ALA A 583 -7.12 -13.01 16.04
CA ALA A 583 -8.33 -13.35 16.78
C ALA A 583 -8.81 -14.78 16.46
N ASP A 584 -9.55 -15.38 17.40
CA ASP A 584 -10.11 -16.72 17.23
C ASP A 584 -11.06 -16.72 16.01
N THR A 585 -10.88 -17.70 15.11
CA THR A 585 -11.61 -17.74 13.84
C THR A 585 -13.07 -18.19 13.99
N ASP A 586 -13.44 -18.74 15.13
CA ASP A 586 -14.80 -19.20 15.43
C ASP A 586 -15.68 -18.15 16.13
N LEU A 587 -15.18 -16.91 16.26
CA LEU A 587 -15.95 -15.78 16.78
C LEU A 587 -17.11 -15.44 15.84
N VAL A 588 -18.31 -15.36 16.42
CA VAL A 588 -19.52 -14.91 15.72
C VAL A 588 -19.72 -13.42 15.99
N GLN A 589 -19.60 -12.63 14.93
CA GLN A 589 -19.79 -11.19 14.90
C GLN A 589 -21.25 -10.83 14.58
N SER A 590 -21.60 -9.57 14.80
CA SER A 590 -22.92 -9.01 14.56
C SER A 590 -23.44 -9.30 13.16
N GLY A 591 -24.72 -9.64 13.04
CA GLY A 591 -25.31 -10.09 11.77
C GLY A 591 -25.05 -11.57 11.43
N GLY A 592 -24.40 -12.31 12.35
CA GLY A 592 -24.09 -13.73 12.21
C GLY A 592 -22.85 -14.00 11.36
N TYR A 593 -22.03 -13.00 11.07
CA TYR A 593 -20.77 -13.20 10.37
C TYR A 593 -19.77 -13.94 11.27
N VAL A 594 -18.88 -14.72 10.67
CA VAL A 594 -17.87 -15.49 11.42
C VAL A 594 -16.48 -14.94 11.08
N GLN A 595 -15.59 -14.83 12.06
CA GLN A 595 -14.22 -14.34 11.83
C GLN A 595 -13.50 -15.16 10.76
N TYR A 596 -13.70 -16.48 10.68
CA TYR A 596 -13.23 -17.33 9.58
C TYR A 596 -13.50 -16.76 8.17
N ASP A 597 -14.71 -16.25 7.94
CA ASP A 597 -15.15 -15.74 6.64
C ASP A 597 -14.70 -14.27 6.42
N THR A 598 -14.56 -13.52 7.52
CA THR A 598 -14.42 -12.05 7.52
C THR A 598 -13.07 -11.55 8.00
N HIS A 599 -12.15 -12.45 8.34
CA HIS A 599 -10.82 -12.13 8.87
C HIS A 599 -10.06 -11.15 7.94
N ASN A 600 -10.02 -11.45 6.64
CA ASN A 600 -9.34 -10.61 5.66
C ASN A 600 -9.97 -9.21 5.44
N ILE A 601 -11.14 -8.92 6.02
CA ILE A 601 -11.82 -7.62 5.89
C ILE A 601 -11.86 -6.84 7.21
N TYR A 602 -11.33 -7.37 8.32
CA TYR A 602 -11.32 -6.67 9.61
C TYR A 602 -10.61 -5.30 9.52
N GLY A 603 -9.40 -5.28 8.96
CA GLY A 603 -8.63 -4.05 8.75
C GLY A 603 -9.28 -3.07 7.78
N ALA A 604 -9.89 -3.59 6.71
CA ALA A 604 -10.64 -2.79 5.74
C ALA A 604 -11.87 -2.12 6.39
N MET A 605 -12.56 -2.82 7.30
CA MET A 605 -13.66 -2.22 8.04
C MET A 605 -13.19 -1.16 9.03
N MET A 606 -12.14 -1.42 9.82
CA MET A 606 -11.53 -0.39 10.68
C MET A 606 -11.09 0.83 9.88
N SER A 607 -10.59 0.62 8.65
CA SER A 607 -10.17 1.68 7.72
C SER A 607 -11.33 2.60 7.36
N SER A 608 -12.47 2.07 6.90
CA SER A 608 -13.65 2.89 6.59
C SER A 608 -14.20 3.59 7.85
N HIS A 609 -14.20 2.92 9.00
CA HIS A 609 -14.66 3.51 10.26
C HIS A 609 -13.81 4.70 10.68
N SER A 610 -12.49 4.56 10.54
CA SER A 610 -11.50 5.58 10.89
C SER A 610 -11.51 6.76 9.92
N HIS A 611 -11.67 6.49 8.61
CA HIS A 611 -11.90 7.54 7.62
C HIS A 611 -13.12 8.38 8.01
N ASN A 612 -14.25 7.75 8.29
CA ASN A 612 -15.48 8.43 8.69
C ASN A 612 -15.33 9.18 10.02
N ALA A 613 -14.58 8.64 10.98
CA ALA A 613 -14.30 9.31 12.25
C ALA A 613 -13.44 10.56 12.07
N MET A 614 -12.43 10.52 11.20
CA MET A 614 -11.63 11.70 10.85
C MET A 614 -12.47 12.75 10.11
N ARG A 615 -13.32 12.34 9.17
CA ARG A 615 -14.29 13.23 8.49
C ARG A 615 -15.32 13.82 9.45
N ALA A 616 -15.72 13.11 10.50
CA ALA A 616 -16.60 13.67 11.52
C ALA A 616 -15.91 14.78 12.33
N ARG A 617 -14.60 14.69 12.56
CA ARG A 617 -13.80 15.73 13.24
C ARG A 617 -13.60 16.97 12.38
N ARG A 618 -13.25 16.79 11.10
CA ARG A 618 -12.99 17.85 10.13
C ARG A 618 -13.80 17.58 8.85
N PRO A 619 -15.10 17.96 8.81
CA PRO A 619 -16.02 17.60 7.72
C PRO A 619 -15.73 18.31 6.41
N ASP A 620 -14.94 19.38 6.43
CA ASP A 620 -14.58 20.12 5.23
C ASP A 620 -13.23 19.66 4.64
N ASP A 621 -12.40 18.96 5.42
CA ASP A 621 -11.02 18.60 5.07
C ASP A 621 -10.87 17.13 4.68
N ARG A 622 -9.95 16.83 3.76
CA ARG A 622 -9.64 15.44 3.37
C ARG A 622 -9.08 14.68 4.55
N ALA A 623 -9.71 13.56 4.87
CA ALA A 623 -9.15 12.63 5.83
C ALA A 623 -7.94 11.93 5.21
N LEU A 624 -6.83 11.90 5.94
CA LEU A 624 -5.71 11.03 5.67
C LEU A 624 -5.63 9.99 6.79
N VAL A 625 -5.73 8.72 6.40
CA VAL A 625 -5.59 7.59 7.30
C VAL A 625 -4.60 6.62 6.65
N ILE A 626 -3.58 6.23 7.41
CA ILE A 626 -2.57 5.24 7.01
C ILE A 626 -2.90 3.92 7.72
N THR A 627 -3.23 2.86 6.97
CA THR A 627 -3.60 1.52 7.51
C THR A 627 -2.57 0.44 7.19
N ARG A 628 -2.43 -0.56 8.07
CA ARG A 628 -1.62 -1.75 7.81
C ARG A 628 -2.40 -2.75 6.96
N SER A 629 -3.43 -3.34 7.53
CA SER A 629 -4.23 -4.35 6.84
C SER A 629 -5.17 -3.71 5.83
N THR A 630 -5.25 -4.32 4.65
CA THR A 630 -6.06 -3.87 3.50
C THR A 630 -6.79 -5.03 2.85
N PHE A 631 -7.91 -4.73 2.20
CA PHE A 631 -8.61 -5.64 1.29
C PHE A 631 -8.78 -4.94 -0.07
N ALA A 632 -9.18 -5.66 -1.10
CA ALA A 632 -9.59 -5.06 -2.37
C ALA A 632 -10.59 -3.92 -2.14
N GLY A 633 -10.28 -2.72 -2.64
CA GLY A 633 -11.11 -1.52 -2.46
C GLY A 633 -10.80 -0.66 -1.23
N SER A 634 -9.86 -1.03 -0.36
CA SER A 634 -9.44 -0.17 0.77
C SER A 634 -8.94 1.21 0.33
N GLY A 635 -8.35 1.32 -0.88
CA GLY A 635 -7.83 2.57 -1.41
C GLY A 635 -8.85 3.70 -1.56
N LYS A 636 -10.15 3.40 -1.55
CA LYS A 636 -11.22 4.42 -1.59
C LYS A 636 -11.36 5.22 -0.29
N ASP A 637 -10.85 4.69 0.83
CA ASP A 637 -10.99 5.29 2.16
C ASP A 637 -9.62 5.65 2.77
N VAL A 638 -8.56 4.90 2.46
CA VAL A 638 -7.28 4.99 3.18
C VAL A 638 -6.06 4.80 2.29
N SER A 639 -4.92 5.24 2.81
CA SER A 639 -3.57 5.02 2.30
C SER A 639 -2.90 3.90 3.09
N HIS A 640 -1.74 3.41 2.63
CA HIS A 640 -1.09 2.23 3.21
C HIS A 640 0.42 2.44 3.44
N TRP A 641 1.03 1.66 4.32
CA TRP A 641 2.49 1.49 4.38
C TRP A 641 2.82 0.00 4.42
N LEU A 642 3.95 -0.39 3.82
CA LEU A 642 4.33 -1.78 3.55
C LEU A 642 4.73 -2.61 4.79
N GLY A 643 4.33 -2.16 5.98
CA GLY A 643 4.64 -2.77 7.27
C GLY A 643 6.10 -2.65 7.71
N GLY A 644 6.34 -3.17 8.92
CA GLY A 644 7.66 -3.31 9.50
C GLY A 644 8.43 -4.45 8.83
N MET A 645 9.30 -4.07 7.90
CA MET A 645 10.27 -4.93 7.24
C MET A 645 11.29 -5.52 8.23
N ASN A 646 10.93 -6.53 9.04
CA ASN A 646 11.78 -7.13 10.09
C ASN A 646 11.82 -8.69 10.23
N ALA A 647 12.69 -9.47 9.55
CA ALA A 647 12.71 -10.93 9.74
C ALA A 647 13.47 -11.32 11.03
N PRO A 648 13.12 -12.43 11.73
CA PRO A 648 13.98 -12.98 12.78
C PRO A 648 15.19 -13.67 12.13
N GLY A 649 16.32 -12.97 12.06
CA GLY A 649 17.58 -13.49 11.53
C GLY A 649 18.42 -12.41 10.85
N ASP A 650 19.32 -11.82 11.64
CA ASP A 650 20.44 -10.94 11.31
C ASP A 650 20.17 -9.65 10.49
N ASN A 651 19.64 -8.62 11.19
CA ASN A 651 19.67 -7.16 10.92
C ASN A 651 18.72 -6.62 9.83
N VAL A 652 17.60 -6.01 10.20
CA VAL A 652 16.53 -5.65 9.23
C VAL A 652 16.38 -4.16 8.95
N SER A 653 17.53 -3.56 8.70
CA SER A 653 17.67 -2.36 7.90
C SER A 653 18.67 -2.79 6.85
N GLY A 654 18.18 -3.38 5.75
CA GLY A 654 19.00 -4.17 4.83
C GLY A 654 18.67 -3.94 3.35
N TRP A 655 19.62 -4.29 2.47
CA TRP A 655 19.54 -4.04 1.03
C TRP A 655 18.48 -4.87 0.28
N LEU A 656 18.07 -6.03 0.82
CA LEU A 656 16.95 -6.78 0.26
C LEU A 656 15.64 -5.98 0.42
N TRP A 657 15.37 -5.50 1.64
CA TRP A 657 14.19 -4.67 1.99
C TRP A 657 14.14 -3.34 1.24
N TYR A 658 15.30 -2.70 1.06
CA TYR A 658 15.44 -1.56 0.15
C TYR A 658 14.99 -1.89 -1.29
N ARG A 659 15.34 -3.06 -1.82
CA ARG A 659 14.97 -3.48 -3.19
C ARG A 659 13.49 -3.89 -3.30
N ILE A 660 13.00 -4.77 -2.43
CA ILE A 660 11.61 -5.25 -2.47
C ILE A 660 10.61 -4.13 -2.20
N SER A 661 11.00 -3.06 -1.51
CA SER A 661 10.14 -1.90 -1.34
C SER A 661 9.70 -1.28 -2.67
N ILE A 662 10.53 -1.38 -3.72
CA ILE A 662 10.22 -0.84 -5.06
C ILE A 662 9.13 -1.70 -5.72
N SER A 663 9.24 -3.04 -5.66
CA SER A 663 8.21 -3.91 -6.22
C SER A 663 6.90 -3.77 -5.46
N GLN A 664 6.94 -3.67 -4.13
CA GLN A 664 5.74 -3.57 -3.31
C GLN A 664 4.97 -2.27 -3.51
N ILE A 665 5.63 -1.09 -3.58
CA ILE A 665 4.90 0.16 -3.90
C ILE A 665 4.24 0.09 -5.28
N LEU A 666 4.86 -0.61 -6.25
CA LEU A 666 4.30 -0.77 -7.58
C LEU A 666 3.05 -1.65 -7.54
N GLN A 667 3.05 -2.72 -6.73
CA GLN A 667 1.87 -3.55 -6.55
C GLN A 667 0.69 -2.72 -6.04
N PHE A 668 0.90 -1.96 -4.95
CA PHE A 668 -0.17 -1.17 -4.34
C PHE A 668 -0.67 -0.03 -5.23
N ALA A 669 0.25 0.79 -5.74
CA ALA A 669 -0.12 1.96 -6.53
C ALA A 669 -0.65 1.58 -7.91
N SER A 670 -0.15 0.52 -8.54
CA SER A 670 -0.45 0.21 -9.95
C SER A 670 -1.46 -0.93 -10.13
N LEU A 671 -1.54 -1.87 -9.19
CA LEU A 671 -2.40 -3.05 -9.30
C LEU A 671 -3.56 -3.01 -8.30
N TYR A 672 -3.29 -2.65 -7.04
CA TYR A 672 -4.30 -2.73 -5.96
C TYR A 672 -5.13 -1.44 -5.77
N GLN A 673 -4.86 -0.41 -6.57
CA GLN A 673 -5.54 0.89 -6.50
C GLN A 673 -5.44 1.53 -5.11
N ILE A 674 -4.24 1.51 -4.52
CA ILE A 674 -3.90 2.24 -3.30
C ILE A 674 -2.71 3.16 -3.62
N PRO A 675 -2.96 4.40 -4.07
CA PRO A 675 -1.95 5.26 -4.68
C PRO A 675 -0.87 5.73 -3.71
N VAL A 676 -1.26 6.06 -2.47
CA VAL A 676 -0.35 6.60 -1.45
C VAL A 676 0.16 5.46 -0.58
N VAL A 677 1.40 5.07 -0.85
CA VAL A 677 2.06 3.89 -0.29
C VAL A 677 3.57 4.09 -0.21
N GLY A 678 4.19 3.48 0.81
CA GLY A 678 5.64 3.52 1.00
C GLY A 678 6.10 2.60 2.14
N PRO A 679 7.39 2.21 2.15
CA PRO A 679 8.00 1.50 3.27
C PRO A 679 8.42 2.47 4.39
N ASP A 680 8.90 1.91 5.49
CA ASP A 680 9.69 2.65 6.46
C ASP A 680 11.11 2.91 5.92
N VAL A 681 11.37 4.14 5.49
CA VAL A 681 12.67 4.53 4.91
C VAL A 681 13.77 4.39 5.95
N CYS A 682 14.90 3.84 5.50
CA CYS A 682 16.04 3.36 6.29
C CYS A 682 15.84 1.98 6.94
N GLY A 683 14.61 1.44 6.94
CA GLY A 683 14.27 0.15 7.54
C GLY A 683 13.78 0.31 8.98
N PHE A 684 12.82 -0.50 9.37
CA PHE A 684 12.21 -0.42 10.70
C PHE A 684 13.06 -1.14 11.77
N GLY A 685 13.47 -2.40 11.53
CA GLY A 685 14.12 -3.25 12.53
C GLY A 685 15.64 -3.27 12.47
N GLY A 686 16.30 -3.45 13.61
CA GLY A 686 17.75 -3.46 13.67
C GLY A 686 18.40 -2.12 13.30
N ASN A 687 19.73 -2.10 13.28
CA ASN A 687 20.47 -0.87 13.03
C ASN A 687 20.75 -0.68 11.54
N VAL A 688 20.32 0.45 10.98
CA VAL A 688 20.71 0.86 9.63
C VAL A 688 22.17 1.32 9.55
N THR A 689 22.77 1.19 8.37
CA THR A 689 24.08 1.77 8.04
C THR A 689 23.92 3.17 7.40
N GLU A 690 24.93 4.03 7.55
CA GLU A 690 24.93 5.37 6.95
C GLU A 690 24.71 5.33 5.42
N THR A 691 25.36 4.41 4.72
CA THR A 691 25.26 4.30 3.25
C THR A 691 23.89 3.80 2.79
N LEU A 692 23.31 2.82 3.49
CA LEU A 692 21.97 2.35 3.20
C LEU A 692 20.93 3.45 3.46
N CYS A 693 21.00 4.13 4.60
CA CYS A 693 20.05 5.20 4.92
C CYS A 693 20.18 6.40 3.97
N ALA A 694 21.39 6.73 3.50
CA ALA A 694 21.57 7.77 2.48
C ALA A 694 20.90 7.40 1.15
N ARG A 695 21.09 6.16 0.68
CA ARG A 695 20.45 5.64 -0.54
C ARG A 695 18.94 5.57 -0.40
N TRP A 696 18.45 5.13 0.75
CA TRP A 696 17.01 5.02 1.00
C TRP A 696 16.35 6.39 1.20
N ALA A 697 17.04 7.37 1.77
CA ALA A 697 16.55 8.76 1.82
C ALA A 697 16.38 9.35 0.41
N ALA A 698 17.31 9.06 -0.51
CA ALA A 698 17.22 9.50 -1.90
C ALA A 698 16.09 8.76 -2.65
N LEU A 699 16.04 7.43 -2.59
CA LEU A 699 14.96 6.64 -3.21
C LEU A 699 13.58 6.98 -2.62
N GLY A 700 13.50 7.12 -1.30
CA GLY A 700 12.27 7.41 -0.57
C GLY A 700 11.59 8.71 -0.98
N SER A 701 12.37 9.67 -1.48
CA SER A 701 11.83 10.91 -2.04
C SER A 701 10.93 10.71 -3.28
N PHE A 702 10.95 9.51 -3.87
CA PHE A 702 10.10 9.10 -5.00
C PHE A 702 9.00 8.10 -4.63
N TYR A 703 8.80 7.77 -3.35
CA TYR A 703 7.61 7.04 -2.92
C TYR A 703 6.41 7.96 -2.81
N THR A 704 5.19 7.46 -3.01
CA THR A 704 3.99 8.30 -2.87
C THR A 704 3.75 8.67 -1.41
N PHE A 705 4.04 7.76 -0.47
CA PHE A 705 4.17 8.04 0.96
C PHE A 705 5.64 8.00 1.39
N PHE A 706 6.16 9.10 1.95
CA PHE A 706 7.58 9.22 2.31
C PHE A 706 7.78 9.43 3.83
N ARG A 707 8.01 8.32 4.55
CA ARG A 707 8.23 8.31 6.00
C ARG A 707 9.53 7.61 6.38
N ASN A 708 10.35 8.23 7.24
CA ASN A 708 11.39 7.53 8.00
C ASN A 708 10.78 7.06 9.33
N HIS A 709 10.93 5.77 9.64
CA HIS A 709 10.45 5.17 10.88
C HIS A 709 11.38 4.06 11.34
N ALA A 710 11.49 3.85 12.65
CA ALA A 710 12.45 2.94 13.28
C ALA A 710 11.84 2.29 14.52
N GLU A 711 12.28 1.07 14.84
CA GLU A 711 11.88 0.39 16.08
C GLU A 711 12.58 0.97 17.32
N ILE A 712 12.06 0.63 18.50
CA ILE A 712 12.56 1.13 19.80
C ILE A 712 14.02 0.77 20.10
N PHE A 713 14.53 -0.34 19.55
CA PHE A 713 15.88 -0.83 19.79
C PHE A 713 16.90 -0.42 18.73
N ALA A 714 16.45 0.16 17.62
CA ALA A 714 17.32 0.65 16.57
C ALA A 714 18.12 1.88 17.04
N ASN A 715 19.29 2.08 16.44
CA ASN A 715 20.01 3.34 16.57
C ASN A 715 19.16 4.50 16.03
N PRO A 716 19.27 5.72 16.61
CA PRO A 716 18.61 6.88 16.05
C PRO A 716 19.04 7.09 14.59
N GLN A 717 18.06 7.16 13.69
CA GLN A 717 18.25 7.19 12.24
C GLN A 717 17.53 8.37 11.56
N GLU A 718 17.19 9.42 12.30
CA GLU A 718 16.74 10.68 11.71
C GLU A 718 17.79 11.18 10.69
N PHE A 719 17.39 11.86 9.62
CA PHE A 719 18.32 12.14 8.54
C PHE A 719 19.50 13.05 8.91
N TYR A 720 19.35 13.88 9.95
CA TYR A 720 20.44 14.72 10.47
C TYR A 720 21.50 13.95 11.27
N ARG A 721 21.33 12.64 11.51
CA ARG A 721 22.25 11.83 12.33
C ARG A 721 23.62 11.63 11.65
N TRP A 722 23.67 11.67 10.32
CA TRP A 722 24.90 11.60 9.54
C TRP A 722 24.95 12.70 8.49
N PRO A 723 26.12 13.34 8.24
CA PRO A 723 26.26 14.36 7.19
C PRO A 723 25.87 13.85 5.80
N THR A 724 26.25 12.62 5.45
CA THR A 724 25.95 11.99 4.15
C THR A 724 24.45 11.78 3.98
N VAL A 725 23.76 11.28 5.01
CA VAL A 725 22.30 11.07 4.99
C VAL A 725 21.57 12.41 4.93
N ALA A 726 22.02 13.41 5.68
CA ALA A 726 21.44 14.75 5.65
C ALA A 726 21.57 15.40 4.25
N GLU A 727 22.70 15.21 3.58
CA GLU A 727 22.89 15.68 2.20
C GLU A 727 21.98 14.93 1.22
N ALA A 728 21.93 13.59 1.29
CA ALA A 728 21.06 12.78 0.45
C ALA A 728 19.58 13.16 0.62
N ALA A 729 19.13 13.35 1.86
CA ALA A 729 17.79 13.79 2.19
C ALA A 729 17.49 15.18 1.62
N ARG A 730 18.36 16.17 1.81
CA ARG A 730 18.16 17.52 1.24
C ARG A 730 18.07 17.49 -0.28
N LYS A 731 18.95 16.73 -0.95
CA LYS A 731 18.91 16.57 -2.41
C LYS A 731 17.61 15.90 -2.87
N GLY A 732 17.27 14.73 -2.32
CA GLY A 732 16.07 13.99 -2.69
C GLY A 732 14.78 14.78 -2.41
N ILE A 733 14.65 15.35 -1.21
CA ILE A 733 13.49 16.18 -0.84
C ILE A 733 13.40 17.41 -1.74
N SER A 734 14.53 18.02 -2.12
CA SER A 734 14.52 19.15 -3.05
C SER A 734 13.93 18.78 -4.41
N ILE A 735 14.27 17.60 -4.95
CA ILE A 735 13.69 17.08 -6.19
C ILE A 735 12.20 16.81 -6.00
N ARG A 736 11.82 16.09 -4.93
CA ARG A 736 10.42 15.76 -4.61
C ARG A 736 9.55 17.02 -4.53
N TYR A 737 9.99 18.04 -3.81
CA TYR A 737 9.20 19.24 -3.57
C TYR A 737 9.09 20.09 -4.85
N GLN A 738 10.12 20.10 -5.72
CA GLN A 738 9.96 20.67 -7.06
C GLN A 738 8.90 19.92 -7.87
N LEU A 739 8.85 18.59 -7.78
CA LEU A 739 7.89 17.73 -8.47
C LEU A 739 6.51 17.63 -7.81
N LEU A 740 6.25 18.28 -6.67
CA LEU A 740 5.12 17.89 -5.84
C LEU A 740 3.76 18.15 -6.52
N ASP A 741 3.63 19.18 -7.37
CA ASP A 741 2.42 19.40 -8.16
C ASP A 741 2.27 18.42 -9.33
N TYR A 742 3.37 17.95 -9.92
CA TYR A 742 3.34 16.85 -10.89
C TYR A 742 2.89 15.54 -10.23
N ILE A 743 3.45 15.24 -9.05
CA ILE A 743 3.06 14.10 -8.21
C ILE A 743 1.58 14.21 -7.85
N TYR A 744 1.14 15.36 -7.35
CA TYR A 744 -0.24 15.60 -6.94
C TYR A 744 -1.22 15.49 -8.10
N THR A 745 -0.83 15.94 -9.30
CA THR A 745 -1.61 15.73 -10.53
C THR A 745 -1.71 14.25 -10.89
N ALA A 746 -0.66 13.45 -10.68
CA ALA A 746 -0.72 12.01 -10.91
C ALA A 746 -1.65 11.30 -9.92
N ILE A 747 -1.63 11.68 -8.64
CA ILE A 747 -2.57 11.17 -7.62
C ILE A 747 -4.00 11.58 -7.96
N TYR A 748 -4.21 12.83 -8.40
CA TYR A 748 -5.52 13.31 -8.88
C TYR A 748 -6.03 12.47 -10.05
N LYS A 749 -5.21 12.19 -11.07
CA LYS A 749 -5.59 11.29 -12.17
C LYS A 749 -6.01 9.91 -11.66
N GLN A 750 -5.26 9.33 -10.72
CA GLN A 750 -5.64 8.04 -10.14
C GLN A 750 -6.96 8.10 -9.38
N ASN A 751 -7.22 9.18 -8.62
CA ASN A 751 -8.48 9.42 -7.93
C ASN A 751 -9.66 9.67 -8.90
N GLN A 752 -9.43 10.28 -10.07
CA GLN A 752 -10.51 10.58 -11.03
C GLN A 752 -10.81 9.44 -11.99
N THR A 753 -9.79 8.69 -12.42
CA THR A 753 -9.92 7.71 -13.51
C THR A 753 -9.31 6.35 -13.19
N GLY A 754 -8.63 6.18 -12.06
CA GLY A 754 -7.89 4.94 -11.74
C GLY A 754 -6.57 4.80 -12.48
N THR A 755 -6.13 5.83 -13.23
CA THR A 755 -4.83 5.82 -13.92
C THR A 755 -3.68 5.81 -12.90
N PRO A 756 -2.82 4.78 -12.88
CA PRO A 756 -1.79 4.64 -11.86
C PRO A 756 -0.80 5.81 -11.76
N ALA A 757 -0.56 6.27 -10.53
CA ALA A 757 0.41 7.32 -10.22
C ALA A 757 1.86 6.80 -10.23
N LEU A 758 2.08 5.52 -10.00
CA LEU A 758 3.36 4.83 -10.24
C LEU A 758 3.14 3.80 -11.35
N ASN A 759 4.13 3.62 -12.21
CA ASN A 759 4.03 2.75 -13.38
C ASN A 759 5.28 1.87 -13.49
N PRO A 760 5.13 0.53 -13.47
CA PRO A 760 6.16 -0.40 -13.93
C PRO A 760 6.54 -0.08 -15.38
N LEU A 761 7.76 -0.42 -15.82
CA LEU A 761 8.21 -0.03 -17.17
C LEU A 761 7.28 -0.57 -18.27
N PHE A 762 6.78 -1.81 -18.12
CA PHE A 762 5.88 -2.41 -19.11
C PHE A 762 4.51 -1.73 -19.19
N PHE A 763 4.13 -0.91 -18.20
CA PHE A 763 2.90 -0.09 -18.31
C PHE A 763 3.04 0.99 -19.39
N ASN A 764 4.25 1.51 -19.57
CA ASN A 764 4.55 2.54 -20.56
C ASN A 764 5.08 1.95 -21.87
N TYR A 765 5.68 0.76 -21.82
CA TYR A 765 6.27 0.07 -22.96
C TYR A 765 5.81 -1.39 -23.04
N PRO A 766 4.50 -1.67 -23.17
CA PRO A 766 3.96 -3.04 -23.13
C PRO A 766 4.38 -3.92 -24.30
N ASN A 767 4.97 -3.34 -25.36
CA ASN A 767 5.47 -4.10 -26.51
C ASN A 767 6.97 -4.47 -26.39
N ASP A 768 7.63 -4.05 -25.31
CA ASP A 768 9.04 -4.34 -25.05
C ASP A 768 9.17 -5.43 -23.97
N PRO A 769 9.42 -6.70 -24.36
CA PRO A 769 9.46 -7.82 -23.42
C PRO A 769 10.60 -7.74 -22.40
N ASN A 770 11.62 -6.91 -22.64
CA ASN A 770 12.68 -6.70 -21.66
C ASN A 770 12.19 -5.93 -20.42
N THR A 771 11.04 -5.25 -20.52
CA THR A 771 10.48 -4.47 -19.42
C THR A 771 9.63 -5.28 -18.45
N TYR A 772 9.19 -6.48 -18.86
CA TYR A 772 8.26 -7.31 -18.08
C TYR A 772 8.83 -7.72 -16.70
N PRO A 773 10.10 -8.16 -16.58
CA PRO A 773 10.66 -8.55 -15.29
C PRO A 773 11.27 -7.39 -14.49
N ILE A 774 11.23 -6.15 -14.99
CA ILE A 774 11.92 -5.02 -14.33
C ILE A 774 11.09 -4.50 -13.16
N ASP A 775 11.63 -4.65 -11.95
CA ASP A 775 10.97 -4.27 -10.69
C ASP A 775 11.81 -3.40 -9.75
N LEU A 776 13.04 -3.04 -10.15
CA LEU A 776 13.95 -2.15 -9.43
C LEU A 776 14.08 -0.77 -10.07
N GLN A 777 13.21 -0.45 -11.02
CA GLN A 777 13.14 0.81 -11.76
C GLN A 777 11.68 1.09 -12.06
N PHE A 778 11.25 2.35 -12.00
CA PHE A 778 9.85 2.69 -12.23
C PHE A 778 9.66 4.10 -12.77
N PHE A 779 8.46 4.36 -13.30
CA PHE A 779 8.01 5.70 -13.64
C PHE A 779 7.11 6.25 -12.53
N TYR A 780 7.37 7.49 -12.13
CA TYR A 780 6.41 8.31 -11.40
C TYR A 780 5.57 9.08 -12.42
N GLY A 781 4.25 8.89 -12.37
CA GLY A 781 3.32 9.36 -13.38
C GLY A 781 3.69 8.83 -14.76
N ASP A 782 3.58 9.69 -15.77
CA ASP A 782 3.82 9.32 -17.15
C ASP A 782 5.29 9.34 -17.59
N GLY A 783 6.17 10.04 -16.85
CA GLY A 783 7.46 10.43 -17.41
C GLY A 783 8.69 10.53 -16.51
N ILE A 784 8.57 10.57 -15.18
CA ILE A 784 9.76 10.63 -14.31
C ILE A 784 10.29 9.23 -14.08
N LEU A 785 11.38 8.87 -14.77
CA LEU A 785 12.04 7.58 -14.63
C LEU A 785 13.02 7.60 -13.46
N VAL A 786 12.79 6.74 -12.46
CA VAL A 786 13.62 6.62 -11.25
C VAL A 786 14.46 5.34 -11.33
N SER A 787 15.78 5.50 -11.26
CA SER A 787 16.77 4.43 -11.37
C SER A 787 17.69 4.42 -10.15
N PRO A 788 17.32 3.72 -9.06
CA PRO A 788 18.13 3.64 -7.85
C PRO A 788 19.34 2.72 -8.00
N VAL A 789 20.41 3.00 -7.24
CA VAL A 789 21.49 2.02 -7.02
C VAL A 789 20.95 0.91 -6.12
N THR A 790 21.09 -0.35 -6.53
CA THR A 790 20.50 -1.52 -5.86
C THR A 790 21.49 -2.35 -5.05
N GLU A 791 22.79 -2.14 -5.27
CA GLU A 791 23.87 -2.93 -4.69
C GLU A 791 24.59 -2.20 -3.56
N GLU A 792 24.92 -2.95 -2.50
CA GLU A 792 25.63 -2.43 -1.35
C GLU A 792 27.01 -1.88 -1.72
N ASN A 793 27.31 -0.67 -1.21
CA ASN A 793 28.57 0.05 -1.44
C ASN A 793 28.90 0.31 -2.92
N SER A 794 27.92 0.19 -3.82
CA SER A 794 28.09 0.53 -5.23
C SER A 794 27.94 2.03 -5.44
N THR A 795 28.79 2.57 -6.32
CA THR A 795 28.62 3.89 -6.95
C THR A 795 28.23 3.76 -8.43
N ILE A 796 27.79 2.57 -8.84
CA ILE A 796 27.32 2.28 -10.19
C ILE A 796 25.86 1.87 -10.12
N VAL A 797 25.04 2.52 -10.95
CA VAL A 797 23.68 2.06 -11.25
C VAL A 797 23.67 1.39 -12.63
N ASN A 798 22.97 0.27 -12.74
CA ASN A 798 22.61 -0.34 -14.01
C ASN A 798 21.10 -0.20 -14.17
N TYR A 799 20.65 0.38 -15.27
CA TYR A 799 19.24 0.67 -15.50
C TYR A 799 18.89 0.52 -16.98
N TYR A 800 17.63 0.20 -17.24
CA TYR A 800 17.13 0.00 -18.60
C TYR A 800 16.62 1.32 -19.17
N LEU A 801 16.98 1.59 -20.43
CA LEU A 801 16.40 2.69 -21.20
C LEU A 801 15.66 2.10 -22.40
N PRO A 802 14.31 2.12 -22.38
CA PRO A 802 13.47 1.79 -23.53
C PRO A 802 13.89 2.57 -24.78
N ASP A 803 13.44 2.15 -25.98
CA ASP A 803 13.77 2.80 -27.25
C ASP A 803 13.07 4.17 -27.43
N ASP A 804 13.24 5.08 -26.48
CA ASP A 804 12.70 6.45 -26.45
C ASP A 804 13.82 7.49 -26.20
N ILE A 805 13.48 8.77 -26.14
CA ILE A 805 14.38 9.83 -25.71
C ILE A 805 14.12 10.20 -24.25
N PHE A 806 15.21 10.37 -23.51
CA PHE A 806 15.20 10.74 -22.10
C PHE A 806 16.10 11.95 -21.88
N TYR A 807 15.90 12.67 -20.78
CA TYR A 807 16.70 13.83 -20.40
C TYR A 807 17.09 13.74 -18.93
N GLU A 808 18.35 13.99 -18.60
CA GLU A 808 18.84 13.95 -17.21
C GLU A 808 18.20 15.07 -16.35
N TRP A 809 17.68 14.74 -15.15
CA TRP A 809 16.90 15.65 -14.28
C TRP A 809 17.59 17.00 -14.00
N GLY A 810 18.89 16.98 -13.68
CA GLY A 810 19.62 18.20 -13.29
C GLY A 810 20.11 19.05 -14.47
N THR A 811 20.76 18.42 -15.45
CA THR A 811 21.40 19.14 -16.57
C THR A 811 20.45 19.38 -17.73
N GLY A 812 19.42 18.55 -17.89
CA GLY A 812 18.56 18.52 -19.07
C GLY A 812 19.22 17.87 -20.30
N LYS A 813 20.38 17.22 -20.12
CA LYS A 813 21.12 16.60 -21.22
C LYS A 813 20.31 15.46 -21.85
N PRO A 814 20.12 15.45 -23.19
CA PRO A 814 19.39 14.38 -23.87
C PRO A 814 20.20 13.07 -23.92
N ILE A 815 19.49 11.97 -23.74
CA ILE A 815 19.98 10.59 -23.74
C ILE A 815 19.04 9.76 -24.62
N ARG A 816 19.58 9.18 -25.70
CA ARG A 816 18.81 8.28 -26.57
C ARG A 816 18.83 6.87 -25.99
N GLY A 817 17.69 6.40 -25.50
CA GLY A 817 17.48 4.99 -25.17
C GLY A 817 17.39 4.14 -26.42
N ARG A 818 17.76 2.86 -26.30
CA ARG A 818 17.83 1.89 -27.42
C ARG A 818 17.20 0.54 -27.09
N GLY A 819 16.41 0.48 -26.01
CA GLY A 819 15.91 -0.78 -25.48
C GLY A 819 17.03 -1.65 -24.88
N GLU A 820 17.95 -1.04 -24.14
CA GLU A 820 19.08 -1.74 -23.53
C GLU A 820 19.42 -1.23 -22.12
N TYR A 821 20.14 -2.05 -21.36
CA TYR A 821 20.72 -1.64 -20.08
C TYR A 821 21.94 -0.74 -20.31
N VAL A 822 22.02 0.32 -19.53
CA VAL A 822 23.15 1.25 -19.47
C VAL A 822 23.64 1.38 -18.03
N SER A 823 24.87 1.86 -17.87
CA SER A 823 25.48 2.08 -16.56
C SER A 823 25.89 3.54 -16.36
N ALA A 824 25.72 4.06 -15.15
CA ALA A 824 26.18 5.40 -14.78
C ALA A 824 26.86 5.40 -13.39
N GLN A 825 27.80 6.33 -13.19
CA GLN A 825 28.38 6.59 -11.88
C GLN A 825 27.44 7.49 -11.06
N VAL A 826 27.20 7.14 -9.80
CA VAL A 826 26.26 7.81 -8.91
C VAL A 826 26.83 7.84 -7.49
N ASP A 827 27.09 9.03 -6.97
CA ASP A 827 27.54 9.23 -5.59
C ASP A 827 26.50 8.76 -4.57
N TYR A 828 26.90 8.46 -3.34
CA TYR A 828 26.01 7.94 -2.28
C TYR A 828 24.83 8.85 -1.93
N THR A 829 24.94 10.14 -2.22
CA THR A 829 23.91 11.15 -1.92
C THR A 829 22.99 11.45 -3.10
N ASP A 830 23.23 10.81 -4.26
CA ASP A 830 22.50 11.04 -5.49
C ASP A 830 21.71 9.80 -5.94
N ILE A 831 20.69 10.05 -6.76
CA ILE A 831 19.86 9.04 -7.42
C ILE A 831 19.70 9.42 -8.89
N THR A 832 19.72 8.42 -9.78
CA THR A 832 19.57 8.67 -11.21
C THR A 832 18.10 8.86 -11.56
N VAL A 833 17.78 10.01 -12.15
CA VAL A 833 16.43 10.42 -12.50
C VAL A 833 16.43 11.03 -13.90
N HIS A 834 15.45 10.65 -14.72
CA HIS A 834 15.28 11.18 -16.06
C HIS A 834 13.86 11.68 -16.29
N TYR A 835 13.74 12.75 -17.08
CA TYR A 835 12.51 13.05 -17.80
C TYR A 835 12.42 12.14 -19.02
N LYS A 836 11.29 11.46 -19.21
CA LYS A 836 10.93 10.88 -20.51
C LYS A 836 10.55 12.02 -21.47
N GLY A 837 10.96 11.92 -22.72
CA GLY A 837 10.52 12.82 -23.79
C GLY A 837 9.04 12.65 -24.13
N GLY A 838 8.49 13.64 -24.81
CA GLY A 838 7.08 13.72 -25.15
C GLY A 838 6.22 14.32 -24.04
N ILE A 839 6.81 14.87 -22.98
CA ILE A 839 6.07 15.31 -21.78
C ILE A 839 6.44 16.74 -21.38
N VAL A 840 5.42 17.50 -20.96
CA VAL A 840 5.57 18.79 -20.28
C VAL A 840 5.40 18.59 -18.77
N TYR A 841 6.39 18.98 -17.98
CA TYR A 841 6.45 18.81 -16.54
C TYR A 841 6.24 20.15 -15.82
N PRO A 842 5.10 20.36 -15.15
CA PRO A 842 4.91 21.48 -14.26
C PRO A 842 5.62 21.20 -12.94
N GLN A 843 6.68 21.96 -12.64
CA GLN A 843 7.43 21.83 -11.39
C GLN A 843 7.63 23.20 -10.73
N ARG A 844 7.83 23.22 -9.42
CA ARG A 844 8.17 24.46 -8.70
C ARG A 844 9.58 24.90 -9.05
N ILE A 845 9.83 26.21 -9.01
CA ILE A 845 11.13 26.80 -9.33
C ILE A 845 12.23 26.37 -8.35
N GLU A 846 11.85 26.09 -7.09
CA GLU A 846 12.72 25.59 -6.03
C GLU A 846 11.92 24.89 -4.93
N SER A 847 12.63 24.20 -4.02
CA SER A 847 12.05 23.55 -2.85
C SER A 847 11.75 24.54 -1.70
N ALA A 848 11.10 24.05 -0.64
CA ALA A 848 10.83 24.79 0.59
C ALA A 848 10.80 23.85 1.82
N ASN A 849 10.74 24.42 3.02
CA ASN A 849 10.77 23.64 4.27
C ASN A 849 9.45 22.93 4.61
N THR A 850 8.33 23.43 4.12
CA THR A 850 6.97 22.85 4.27
C THR A 850 6.19 23.00 2.97
N THR A 851 5.13 22.22 2.77
CA THR A 851 4.28 22.32 1.59
C THR A 851 3.54 23.65 1.51
N THR A 852 3.13 24.24 2.64
CA THR A 852 2.59 25.60 2.72
C THR A 852 3.55 26.65 2.18
N ALA A 853 4.84 26.54 2.50
CA ALA A 853 5.87 27.43 1.96
C ALA A 853 6.16 27.14 0.48
N LEU A 854 6.14 25.87 0.08
CA LEU A 854 6.35 25.44 -1.31
C LEU A 854 5.29 25.99 -2.26
N ARG A 855 4.02 26.00 -1.84
CA ARG A 855 2.91 26.47 -2.67
C ARG A 855 2.97 27.97 -3.02
N LYS A 856 3.83 28.73 -2.33
CA LYS A 856 4.15 30.14 -2.60
C LYS A 856 5.29 30.33 -3.61
N LYS A 857 5.91 29.25 -4.08
CA LYS A 857 6.95 29.28 -5.12
C LYS A 857 6.30 29.21 -6.50
N GLY A 858 6.77 30.01 -7.45
CA GLY A 858 6.29 29.94 -8.83
C GLY A 858 6.72 28.66 -9.55
N PHE A 859 6.30 28.54 -10.80
CA PHE A 859 6.53 27.35 -11.61
C PHE A 859 7.65 27.52 -12.63
N ASN A 860 8.42 26.46 -12.84
CA ASN A 860 9.18 26.21 -14.04
C ASN A 860 8.46 25.14 -14.87
N ILE A 861 8.01 25.48 -16.07
CA ILE A 861 7.42 24.49 -16.99
C ILE A 861 8.55 23.88 -17.82
N VAL A 862 8.91 22.63 -17.52
CA VAL A 862 9.96 21.91 -18.25
C VAL A 862 9.32 21.14 -19.41
N ILE A 863 9.67 21.54 -20.63
CA ILE A 863 9.27 20.87 -21.86
C ILE A 863 10.39 19.91 -22.25
N ALA A 864 10.09 18.61 -22.24
CA ALA A 864 10.97 17.56 -22.74
C ALA A 864 10.37 17.01 -24.05
N PRO A 865 10.74 17.56 -25.23
CA PRO A 865 10.18 17.10 -26.50
C PRO A 865 10.45 15.62 -26.75
N GLY A 866 9.51 14.96 -27.43
CA GLY A 866 9.68 13.60 -27.93
C GLY A 866 10.58 13.55 -29.16
N LEU A 867 10.75 12.36 -29.73
CA LEU A 867 11.46 12.17 -31.00
C LEU A 867 10.77 12.89 -32.18
N ASP A 868 9.49 13.20 -32.04
CA ASP A 868 8.65 13.94 -32.98
C ASP A 868 8.61 15.46 -32.72
N ASP A 869 9.41 15.96 -31.77
CA ASP A 869 9.44 17.37 -31.34
C ASP A 869 8.10 17.87 -30.79
N CYS A 870 7.29 16.96 -30.23
CA CYS A 870 6.04 17.25 -29.54
C CYS A 870 6.13 16.87 -28.06
N ALA A 871 5.32 17.50 -27.20
CA ALA A 871 5.18 17.12 -25.81
C ALA A 871 3.83 17.55 -25.23
N GLU A 872 3.26 16.73 -24.35
CA GLU A 872 1.99 17.02 -23.67
C GLU A 872 2.11 16.85 -22.16
N GLY A 873 1.29 17.57 -21.40
CA GLY A 873 1.29 17.48 -19.95
C GLY A 873 0.06 18.11 -19.35
N SER A 874 -0.12 17.93 -18.05
CA SER A 874 -1.27 18.43 -17.32
C SER A 874 -0.85 18.93 -15.93
N LEU A 875 -1.58 19.91 -15.40
CA LEU A 875 -1.44 20.42 -14.03
C LEU A 875 -2.83 20.55 -13.40
N TYR A 876 -3.01 19.86 -12.27
CA TYR A 876 -4.17 20.04 -11.40
C TYR A 876 -3.81 20.95 -10.23
N LEU A 877 -4.65 21.95 -9.96
CA LEU A 877 -4.53 22.85 -8.82
C LEU A 877 -5.87 23.00 -8.09
N ASP A 878 -5.82 22.89 -6.78
CA ASP A 878 -6.89 23.17 -5.83
C ASP A 878 -6.31 23.81 -4.56
N ASP A 879 -7.09 23.97 -3.50
CA ASP A 879 -6.61 24.42 -2.18
C ASP A 879 -5.62 23.45 -1.51
N GLY A 880 -5.62 22.17 -1.88
CA GLY A 880 -4.74 21.14 -1.35
C GLY A 880 -5.28 20.39 -0.14
N GLU A 881 -6.48 20.71 0.35
CA GLU A 881 -6.94 20.27 1.68
C GLU A 881 -8.41 19.90 1.71
N SER A 882 -9.29 20.68 1.08
CA SER A 882 -10.74 20.50 1.23
C SER A 882 -11.23 19.26 0.47
N VAL A 883 -12.28 18.59 0.98
CA VAL A 883 -12.93 17.48 0.25
C VAL A 883 -13.77 18.00 -0.91
N VAL A 884 -14.48 19.09 -0.71
CA VAL A 884 -15.19 19.81 -1.77
C VAL A 884 -14.46 21.13 -1.98
N GLN A 885 -13.86 21.30 -3.14
CA GLN A 885 -13.06 22.48 -3.46
C GLN A 885 -13.98 23.61 -3.93
N ASP A 886 -13.74 24.84 -3.48
CA ASP A 886 -14.47 26.03 -3.96
C ASP A 886 -14.16 26.35 -5.44
N ALA A 887 -12.93 26.09 -5.86
CA ALA A 887 -12.46 26.27 -7.22
C ALA A 887 -11.30 25.31 -7.51
N VAL A 888 -11.21 24.85 -8.76
CA VAL A 888 -10.11 24.02 -9.25
C VAL A 888 -9.62 24.54 -10.61
N SER A 889 -8.38 24.23 -10.95
CA SER A 889 -7.83 24.46 -12.28
C SER A 889 -7.25 23.16 -12.81
N GLU A 890 -7.71 22.75 -13.99
CA GLU A 890 -7.19 21.61 -14.76
C GLU A 890 -6.61 22.17 -16.05
N ILE A 891 -5.28 22.22 -16.09
CA ILE A 891 -4.53 22.92 -17.13
C ILE A 891 -3.82 21.90 -18.00
N ASP A 892 -4.13 21.90 -19.29
CA ASP A 892 -3.47 21.08 -20.31
C ASP A 892 -2.38 21.90 -21.01
N PHE A 893 -1.19 21.31 -21.11
CA PHE A 893 -0.07 21.83 -21.87
C PHE A 893 0.12 21.01 -23.13
N ASN A 894 0.22 21.69 -24.27
CA ASN A 894 0.60 21.09 -25.53
C ASN A 894 1.73 21.88 -26.17
N TYR A 895 2.84 21.21 -26.45
CA TYR A 895 3.99 21.73 -27.16
C TYR A 895 4.15 20.99 -28.50
N ALA A 896 4.21 21.74 -29.60
CA ALA A 896 4.52 21.18 -30.91
C ALA A 896 5.37 22.18 -31.70
N HIS A 897 6.52 21.71 -32.20
CA HIS A 897 7.36 22.44 -33.16
C HIS A 897 7.71 23.87 -32.72
N GLY A 898 8.17 24.03 -31.47
CA GLY A 898 8.56 25.32 -30.89
C GLY A 898 7.41 26.15 -30.30
N ARG A 899 6.16 25.65 -30.35
CA ARG A 899 4.98 26.35 -29.81
C ARG A 899 4.37 25.61 -28.63
N LEU A 900 4.39 26.24 -27.46
CA LEU A 900 3.64 25.84 -26.27
C LEU A 900 2.23 26.47 -26.29
N SER A 901 1.23 25.72 -25.85
CA SER A 901 -0.12 26.19 -25.61
C SER A 901 -0.62 25.65 -24.28
N MET A 902 -1.45 26.45 -23.62
CA MET A 902 -2.02 26.18 -22.31
C MET A 902 -3.53 26.38 -22.41
N THR A 903 -4.28 25.29 -22.20
CA THR A 903 -5.75 25.25 -22.28
C THR A 903 -6.33 24.59 -21.03
N GLY A 904 -7.66 24.60 -20.86
CA GLY A 904 -8.34 23.93 -19.76
C GLY A 904 -9.16 24.89 -18.87
N SER A 905 -9.32 24.54 -17.60
CA SER A 905 -9.99 25.35 -16.58
C SER A 905 -8.97 26.10 -15.71
N PHE A 906 -9.33 27.32 -15.31
CA PHE A 906 -8.44 28.26 -14.63
C PHE A 906 -9.15 28.95 -13.44
N GLU A 907 -10.04 28.24 -12.77
CA GLU A 907 -10.93 28.83 -11.76
C GLU A 907 -10.21 29.04 -10.42
N TYR A 908 -9.22 28.19 -10.11
CA TYR A 908 -8.36 28.36 -8.94
C TYR A 908 -7.19 29.29 -9.23
N ASN A 909 -7.05 30.35 -8.44
CA ASN A 909 -5.91 31.26 -8.50
C ASN A 909 -4.86 30.85 -7.45
N PRO A 910 -3.71 30.27 -7.85
CA PRO A 910 -2.69 29.81 -6.91
C PRO A 910 -1.88 30.96 -6.29
N GLY A 911 -2.09 32.21 -6.70
CA GLY A 911 -1.35 33.38 -6.18
C GLY A 911 0.12 33.46 -6.63
N VAL A 912 0.52 32.60 -7.58
CA VAL A 912 1.86 32.53 -8.17
C VAL A 912 1.77 32.47 -9.70
N THR A 913 2.90 32.69 -10.38
CA THR A 913 2.99 32.65 -11.84
C THR A 913 3.95 31.57 -12.32
N ILE A 914 3.96 31.31 -13.63
CA ILE A 914 5.06 30.62 -14.28
C ILE A 914 6.19 31.63 -14.40
N GLU A 915 7.30 31.35 -13.73
CA GLU A 915 8.51 32.19 -13.67
C GLU A 915 9.54 31.77 -14.73
N ALA A 916 9.52 30.50 -15.14
CA ALA A 916 10.43 29.97 -16.14
C ALA A 916 9.77 28.95 -17.07
N ILE A 917 10.24 28.92 -18.32
CA ILE A 917 9.99 27.82 -19.26
C ILE A 917 11.34 27.25 -19.66
N THR A 918 11.56 25.98 -19.35
CA THR A 918 12.77 25.25 -19.74
C THR A 918 12.45 24.34 -20.93
N VAL A 919 13.17 24.48 -22.03
CA VAL A 919 13.02 23.58 -23.20
C VAL A 919 14.30 22.77 -23.37
N LEU A 920 14.15 21.45 -23.37
CA LEU A 920 15.24 20.48 -23.49
C LEU A 920 15.46 20.03 -24.93
N GLY A 921 16.68 19.60 -25.26
CA GLY A 921 17.02 19.07 -26.59
C GLY A 921 17.16 20.12 -27.70
N ILE A 922 17.26 21.41 -27.36
CA ILE A 922 17.42 22.49 -28.33
C ILE A 922 18.85 22.53 -28.87
N GLU A 923 19.03 22.23 -30.16
CA GLU A 923 20.35 22.11 -30.81
C GLU A 923 21.09 23.45 -30.97
N ARG A 924 20.35 24.57 -31.10
CA ARG A 924 20.90 25.90 -31.34
C ARG A 924 20.04 26.96 -30.67
N GLN A 925 20.68 28.00 -30.13
CA GLN A 925 19.98 29.15 -29.57
C GLN A 925 19.03 29.76 -30.62
N PRO A 926 17.73 29.92 -30.29
CA PRO A 926 16.78 30.58 -31.18
C PRO A 926 17.15 32.06 -31.43
N LYS A 927 16.93 32.54 -32.66
CA LYS A 927 17.17 33.95 -33.00
C LYS A 927 16.13 34.85 -32.31
N GLY A 928 16.56 35.99 -31.77
CA GLY A 928 15.69 36.99 -31.15
C GLY A 928 15.47 36.80 -29.64
N HIS A 929 16.07 35.77 -29.02
CA HIS A 929 16.01 35.52 -27.58
C HIS A 929 17.39 35.77 -26.94
N HIS A 930 17.85 37.02 -26.95
CA HIS A 930 19.16 37.40 -26.39
C HIS A 930 19.19 37.35 -24.85
N ASP A 931 18.03 37.47 -24.21
CA ASP A 931 17.87 37.44 -22.75
C ASP A 931 17.58 36.01 -22.22
N ALA A 932 17.58 35.00 -23.09
CA ALA A 932 17.40 33.60 -22.70
C ALA A 932 18.74 32.95 -22.33
N GLU A 933 18.72 32.09 -21.31
CA GLU A 933 19.89 31.29 -20.94
C GLU A 933 19.95 30.05 -21.82
N TYR A 934 21.01 29.93 -22.62
CA TYR A 934 21.21 28.77 -23.49
C TYR A 934 22.50 28.02 -23.10
N ASP A 935 22.33 26.80 -22.64
CA ASP A 935 23.41 25.84 -22.40
C ASP A 935 23.58 24.96 -23.64
N ALA A 936 24.57 25.32 -24.45
CA ALA A 936 24.89 24.58 -25.68
C ALA A 936 25.42 23.16 -25.41
N ALA A 937 26.05 22.91 -24.25
CA ALA A 937 26.61 21.60 -23.93
C ALA A 937 25.51 20.59 -23.59
N ASN A 938 24.48 21.03 -22.87
CA ASN A 938 23.35 20.20 -22.48
C ASN A 938 22.12 20.36 -23.37
N LYS A 939 22.18 21.23 -24.39
CA LYS A 939 21.07 21.52 -25.32
C LYS A 939 19.81 22.00 -24.56
N LYS A 940 20.01 22.87 -23.58
CA LYS A 940 18.97 23.36 -22.68
C LYS A 940 18.78 24.86 -22.88
N LEU A 941 17.53 25.29 -23.04
CA LEU A 941 17.13 26.68 -23.14
C LEU A 941 16.22 27.02 -21.96
N VAL A 942 16.53 28.09 -21.22
CA VAL A 942 15.67 28.61 -20.16
C VAL A 942 15.21 30.01 -20.54
N LEU A 943 13.88 30.18 -20.55
CA LEU A 943 13.20 31.44 -20.80
C LEU A 943 12.63 31.94 -19.48
N HIS A 944 13.10 33.09 -19.01
CA HIS A 944 12.51 33.78 -17.86
C HIS A 944 11.25 34.52 -18.29
N VAL A 945 10.13 34.23 -17.65
CA VAL A 945 8.81 34.74 -18.02
C VAL A 945 8.03 35.14 -16.78
N ASP A 946 6.91 35.84 -16.96
CA ASP A 946 5.94 36.10 -15.90
C ASP A 946 4.55 35.84 -16.49
N LEU A 947 4.16 34.56 -16.52
CA LEU A 947 2.93 34.12 -17.16
C LEU A 947 1.91 33.69 -16.11
N PRO A 948 0.69 34.26 -16.11
CA PRO A 948 -0.34 33.87 -15.16
C PRO A 948 -0.87 32.46 -15.45
N LEU A 949 -1.16 31.72 -14.38
CA LEU A 949 -1.85 30.42 -14.42
C LEU A 949 -3.39 30.58 -14.37
N THR A 950 -3.93 31.70 -14.87
CA THR A 950 -5.35 32.05 -14.75
C THR A 950 -6.06 32.31 -16.07
N ILE A 951 -5.38 32.09 -17.20
CA ILE A 951 -5.90 32.36 -18.54
C ILE A 951 -5.44 31.34 -19.58
N ASN A 952 -6.29 31.08 -20.57
CA ASN A 952 -5.88 30.39 -21.80
C ASN A 952 -4.77 31.17 -22.52
N MET A 953 -3.71 30.49 -22.96
CA MET A 953 -2.60 31.15 -23.66
C MET A 953 -1.96 30.27 -24.74
N SER A 954 -1.32 30.90 -25.73
CA SER A 954 -0.36 30.25 -26.62
C SER A 954 0.94 31.05 -26.67
N TYR A 955 2.06 30.40 -26.41
CA TYR A 955 3.41 30.96 -26.37
C TYR A 955 4.31 30.22 -27.35
N GLY A 956 4.93 30.88 -28.33
CA GLY A 956 5.73 30.19 -29.35
C GLY A 956 7.05 30.87 -29.66
N THR A 957 8.09 30.05 -29.85
CA THR A 957 9.38 30.44 -30.45
C THR A 957 9.41 29.95 -31.90
N ARG A 958 9.47 30.88 -32.87
CA ARG A 958 9.57 30.51 -34.28
C ARG A 958 11.02 30.16 -34.62
N ILE A 959 11.32 28.89 -34.87
CA ILE A 959 12.67 28.43 -35.29
C ILE A 959 12.94 28.62 -36.80
N GLN A 960 11.95 29.08 -37.60
CA GLN A 960 12.18 29.45 -39.00
C GLN A 960 11.72 30.88 -39.28
N GLY A 961 12.66 31.68 -39.79
CA GLY A 961 12.59 33.14 -39.81
C GLY A 961 11.38 33.67 -40.57
N HIS A 962 10.55 34.44 -39.87
CA HIS A 962 9.81 35.62 -40.32
C HIS A 962 9.14 36.24 -39.06
N GLU A 963 9.25 37.57 -38.94
CA GLU A 963 8.97 38.49 -37.82
C GLU A 963 7.90 38.12 -36.77
N PHE A 964 8.16 38.52 -35.51
CA PHE A 964 7.26 38.43 -34.36
C PHE A 964 6.22 39.57 -34.34
N GLN A 965 4.97 39.24 -33.97
CA GLN A 965 4.05 40.18 -33.32
C GLN A 965 3.87 39.73 -31.87
N TYR A 966 4.04 40.67 -30.92
CA TYR A 966 3.61 40.52 -29.54
C TYR A 966 2.11 40.20 -29.49
N PRO A 967 1.64 39.19 -28.73
CA PRO A 967 0.23 39.09 -28.45
C PRO A 967 -0.12 40.21 -27.46
N ASN A 968 -0.88 41.20 -27.92
CA ASN A 968 -1.76 41.92 -27.02
C ASN A 968 -2.65 40.88 -26.33
N ALA A 969 -2.67 40.89 -25.00
CA ALA A 969 -3.69 40.20 -24.22
C ALA A 969 -5.06 40.69 -24.72
N THR A 970 -5.67 39.93 -25.62
CA THR A 970 -6.95 40.30 -26.22
C THR A 970 -8.01 39.51 -25.48
N LEU A 971 -8.63 40.18 -24.51
CA LEU A 971 -9.82 39.73 -23.78
C LEU A 971 -10.93 39.55 -24.81
N THR A 972 -11.07 38.34 -25.34
CA THR A 972 -12.06 38.05 -26.38
C THR A 972 -12.99 36.96 -25.90
N ARG A 973 -14.13 37.38 -25.34
CA ARG A 973 -15.31 36.52 -25.23
C ARG A 973 -15.78 36.18 -26.64
N TYR A 974 -15.47 34.99 -27.12
CA TYR A 974 -16.18 34.40 -28.25
C TYR A 974 -17.04 33.24 -27.75
N PHE A 975 -18.34 33.53 -27.60
CA PHE A 975 -19.39 32.55 -27.83
C PHE A 975 -19.42 32.28 -29.33
N VAL A 976 -18.98 31.10 -29.78
CA VAL A 976 -19.45 30.53 -31.05
C VAL A 976 -19.55 29.01 -30.91
N ALA A 977 -20.76 28.53 -31.15
CA ALA A 977 -21.14 27.14 -31.26
C ALA A 977 -20.33 26.40 -32.34
N CYS A 978 -19.97 25.14 -32.06
CA CYS A 978 -19.71 24.16 -33.10
C CYS A 978 -20.68 22.99 -32.92
N SER A 979 -21.71 23.04 -33.75
CA SER A 979 -22.64 21.96 -34.03
C SER A 979 -21.89 20.81 -34.70
N TRP A 980 -22.00 19.60 -34.15
CA TRP A 980 -21.89 18.37 -34.93
C TRP A 980 -23.23 17.65 -34.91
N ILE A 981 -23.62 17.27 -36.12
CA ILE A 981 -24.94 16.82 -36.55
C ILE A 981 -25.11 15.35 -36.17
N PHE A 982 -26.12 15.05 -35.35
CA PHE A 982 -26.74 13.73 -35.27
C PHE A 982 -27.91 13.66 -36.26
N PRO A 983 -28.07 12.58 -37.05
CA PRO A 983 -29.35 12.31 -37.70
C PRO A 983 -30.21 11.39 -36.81
N GLY A 984 -31.44 11.82 -36.53
CA GLY A 984 -32.58 10.90 -36.50
C GLY A 984 -33.19 10.51 -35.15
N THR A 985 -33.98 11.43 -34.59
CA THR A 985 -35.38 11.24 -34.10
C THR A 985 -35.80 9.92 -33.42
N LEU A 986 -36.22 10.00 -32.15
CA LEU A 986 -37.65 10.04 -31.72
C LEU A 986 -37.73 10.08 -30.19
N LYS A 987 -38.59 10.95 -29.67
CA LYS A 987 -39.16 10.95 -28.30
C LYS A 987 -40.68 10.71 -28.42
N PRO A 988 -41.42 10.28 -27.38
CA PRO A 988 -41.10 10.37 -25.94
C PRO A 988 -40.27 9.22 -25.38
#